data_AF-A0A6N4AFD2-F1
#
_entry.id   AF-A0A6N4AFD2-F1
#
_cell.length_a   1.000
_cell.length_b   1.000
_cell.length_c   1.000
_cell.angle_alpha   90.00
_cell.angle_beta   90.00
_cell.angle_gamma   90.00
#
_symmetry.space_group_name_H-M   'P 1'
#
loop_
_entity.id
_entity.type
_entity.pdbx_description
1 polymer ?
#
loop_
_entity_poly.entity_id
_entity_poly.type
_entity_poly.pdbx_seq_one_letter_code
_entity_poly.pdbx_strand_id
1 'polypeptide(L)'
;MTKNSTSAFKVLTLLFLFSIPSIGFGQDKNDIQQITKDYDLKKLKELEEIYRKKAASQKQQALKAAKLNNWPEFIKNENGTVDELIKLTPDGFPLYYSVNNKNAAKSTRANFLNTGGALGLNLDGQGMVARVWDGGKVRASHREFGGRVTVNDAVAGSSGNNFHATHVTGTIAASGVDANAKGMAPMAQVRTFNWTNDQSEALSEIQSGMLLSNHSYGVPIVNNGQFAPSWYIGAYTTDARAWDEIAYNAPYYLMVASAGNNGEDENPNPFAVGFDKLTGNKTAKNNLVVANAQDAFIAANGNLISVSINSASSQGPTDDFRIKPDITGNGTSLYSTFETSDSAYGTLSGTSMASPNVTGTLLLLQQYYKIKNKRFMKAATLKALACHTADDAGNPGPDAVFGWGLLNAKKAAETITANGLGTVISEEILQQGQTFTMTVNSNGTEPLQATIAWMDVPGITNNGNLNDPTPALVNDLDIRITKGTSTYFPWKLTSNPNDNAVNNGDNNVDNVEKISIPSASGTYTITVTHKGTLALGPQSFSLIVTGANSTFAVTSLSEDQIVCSNTAAVYNFQHTTTTSESTGFSIVGLPAGASGDLSTTSSSVNQTVTMTISNLNNIPAGDYTIGIRGTRGTDVETKYVDLRVYSNTFQNSTLLSPANNISGVAPTVQLDWAPSANAESYIVQVATDSGFGTLMVNQEVTETTYFLNNLTPQYNYYWRILPKNRCATATSSTVYNFQTGALNCGQVFSATDFSEATIAATANAVASVPVLVTGGMTVGGLTATIDISHTYIEDMTIYLEGPEAIGSPYIKLFEEPCGDNDNIVATLSDAGIAFSCGATAPSISGTVKPLEPLSNFNNLPADGIWTLYAIDKYNGDGGVINSFSLNFCNVTPSSLTVADSQLANISVYPNPSKGILNVNLPANSGNTTLYLNDIQGRRILTKETSNTNEVLNIDNFSDGVYILTIQNGTLKTTKKIILNR
;
A
#
# COMPACT_ATOMS: atom_id res chain seq x y z
N MET A 1 -19.67 -21.81 91.16
CA MET A 1 -18.85 -22.84 90.47
C MET A 1 -18.98 -22.62 88.97
N THR A 2 -18.14 -23.30 88.16
CA THR A 2 -17.77 -22.94 86.77
C THR A 2 -17.16 -21.54 86.62
N LYS A 3 -16.39 -21.29 85.56
CA LYS A 3 -15.48 -20.13 85.40
C LYS A 3 -15.86 -19.26 84.19
N ASN A 4 -15.59 -17.95 84.30
CA ASN A 4 -15.71 -16.99 83.20
C ASN A 4 -14.52 -17.10 82.21
N SER A 5 -14.79 -16.65 80.96
CA SER A 5 -13.93 -15.88 80.04
C SER A 5 -12.38 -16.05 80.09
N THR A 6 -11.65 -16.22 78.99
CA THR A 6 -11.77 -15.51 77.69
C THR A 6 -11.16 -16.31 76.52
N SER A 7 -11.61 -16.05 75.30
CA SER A 7 -10.81 -16.29 74.07
C SER A 7 -11.15 -15.21 73.02
N ALA A 8 -10.26 -14.96 72.07
CA ALA A 8 -10.23 -13.70 71.32
C ALA A 8 -11.16 -13.68 70.09
N PHE A 9 -12.03 -12.68 70.01
CA PHE A 9 -12.62 -12.23 68.76
C PHE A 9 -11.57 -11.46 67.95
N LYS A 10 -11.14 -12.00 66.80
CA LYS A 10 -10.36 -11.23 65.82
C LYS A 10 -11.32 -10.35 65.01
N VAL A 11 -11.00 -9.06 64.91
CA VAL A 11 -11.77 -8.10 64.09
C VAL A 11 -11.62 -8.45 62.61
N LEU A 12 -12.74 -8.41 61.89
CA LEU A 12 -12.81 -8.69 60.46
C LEU A 12 -12.56 -7.41 59.67
N THR A 13 -11.46 -7.35 58.92
CA THR A 13 -11.15 -6.25 57.99
C THR A 13 -10.95 -6.79 56.58
N LEU A 14 -12.04 -7.24 55.94
CA LEU A 14 -12.03 -7.44 54.49
C LEU A 14 -12.04 -6.08 53.81
N LEU A 15 -10.97 -5.73 53.09
CA LEU A 15 -11.05 -4.67 52.09
C LEU A 15 -11.96 -5.15 50.97
N PHE A 16 -13.14 -4.53 50.83
CA PHE A 16 -13.90 -4.58 49.59
C PHE A 16 -13.13 -3.79 48.52
N LEU A 17 -12.25 -4.48 47.80
CA LEU A 17 -11.75 -4.01 46.52
C LEU A 17 -12.94 -3.95 45.56
N PHE A 18 -13.56 -2.78 45.45
CA PHE A 18 -14.44 -2.44 44.34
C PHE A 18 -13.59 -2.39 43.07
N SER A 19 -13.41 -3.54 42.44
CA SER A 19 -12.98 -3.66 41.05
C SER A 19 -14.08 -3.13 40.15
N ILE A 20 -14.21 -1.80 40.08
CA ILE A 20 -14.97 -1.14 39.03
C ILE A 20 -14.36 -1.62 37.71
N PRO A 21 -15.11 -2.29 36.82
CA PRO A 21 -14.58 -2.66 35.53
C PRO A 21 -14.34 -1.37 34.74
N SER A 22 -13.06 -1.00 34.60
CA SER A 22 -12.65 0.07 33.71
C SER A 22 -12.95 -0.37 32.28
N ILE A 23 -14.14 0.00 31.78
CA ILE A 23 -14.53 -0.20 30.38
C ILE A 23 -13.62 0.70 29.53
N GLY A 24 -12.48 0.14 29.13
CA GLY A 24 -11.48 0.84 28.33
C GLY A 24 -11.98 1.00 26.90
N PHE A 25 -12.48 2.19 26.56
CA PHE A 25 -12.82 2.58 25.19
C PHE A 25 -11.56 2.86 24.35
N GLY A 26 -10.60 1.94 24.38
CA GLY A 26 -9.38 1.95 23.58
C GLY A 26 -9.51 1.04 22.36
N GLN A 27 -8.56 1.19 21.42
CA GLN A 27 -8.47 0.33 20.24
C GLN A 27 -8.24 -1.13 20.66
N ASP A 28 -9.26 -1.98 20.48
CA ASP A 28 -9.20 -3.42 20.76
C ASP A 28 -9.09 -4.26 19.47
N LYS A 29 -9.20 -5.60 19.59
CA LYS A 29 -9.11 -6.50 18.43
C LYS A 29 -10.31 -6.42 17.48
N ASN A 30 -11.49 -6.06 17.98
CA ASN A 30 -12.68 -5.83 17.15
C ASN A 30 -12.53 -4.50 16.39
N ASP A 31 -12.01 -3.46 17.04
CA ASP A 31 -11.64 -2.19 16.38
C ASP A 31 -10.63 -2.39 15.25
N ILE A 32 -9.55 -3.16 15.48
CA ILE A 32 -8.56 -3.44 14.43
C ILE A 32 -9.19 -4.21 13.27
N GLN A 33 -10.08 -5.17 13.53
CA GLN A 33 -10.82 -5.88 12.48
C GLN A 33 -11.79 -4.96 11.73
N GLN A 34 -12.50 -4.05 12.41
CA GLN A 34 -13.40 -3.09 11.77
C GLN A 34 -12.66 -2.07 10.91
N ILE A 35 -11.50 -1.58 11.38
CA ILE A 35 -10.64 -0.65 10.62
C ILE A 35 -10.06 -1.30 9.37
N THR A 36 -9.59 -2.55 9.46
CA THR A 36 -8.87 -3.22 8.38
C THR A 36 -9.77 -4.04 7.44
N LYS A 37 -11.06 -4.23 7.77
CA LYS A 37 -12.08 -4.94 6.94
C LYS A 37 -12.10 -4.48 5.48
N ASP A 38 -11.98 -3.18 5.27
CA ASP A 38 -12.19 -2.51 3.97
C ASP A 38 -10.87 -2.12 3.28
N TYR A 39 -9.74 -2.66 3.74
CA TYR A 39 -8.41 -2.40 3.17
C TYR A 39 -8.02 -3.49 2.16
N ASP A 40 -7.36 -3.11 1.06
CA ASP A 40 -6.64 -4.09 0.23
C ASP A 40 -5.32 -4.49 0.91
N LEU A 41 -5.43 -5.42 1.85
CA LEU A 41 -4.30 -5.94 2.63
C LEU A 41 -3.22 -6.60 1.76
N LYS A 42 -3.52 -7.00 0.53
CA LYS A 42 -2.52 -7.51 -0.42
C LYS A 42 -1.74 -6.35 -1.04
N LYS A 43 -2.43 -5.37 -1.60
CA LYS A 43 -1.81 -4.14 -2.15
C LYS A 43 -0.96 -3.40 -1.11
N LEU A 44 -1.40 -3.36 0.15
CA LEU A 44 -0.61 -2.77 1.25
C LEU A 44 0.70 -3.54 1.50
N LYS A 45 0.70 -4.88 1.42
CA LYS A 45 1.94 -5.70 1.56
C LYS A 45 2.87 -5.63 0.35
N GLU A 46 2.33 -5.57 -0.85
CA GLU A 46 3.13 -5.36 -2.07
C GLU A 46 3.87 -4.02 -2.00
N LEU A 47 3.20 -2.96 -1.54
CA LEU A 47 3.81 -1.66 -1.28
C LEU A 47 4.82 -1.71 -0.11
N GLU A 48 4.54 -2.49 0.95
CA GLU A 48 5.44 -2.66 2.11
C GLU A 48 6.81 -3.21 1.66
N GLU A 49 6.84 -4.19 0.77
CA GLU A 49 8.10 -4.76 0.24
C GLU A 49 8.83 -3.82 -0.73
N ILE A 50 8.09 -3.12 -1.60
CA ILE A 50 8.64 -2.16 -2.57
C ILE A 50 9.35 -1.01 -1.85
N TYR A 51 8.69 -0.39 -0.87
CA TYR A 51 9.27 0.74 -0.14
C TYR A 51 10.43 0.31 0.77
N ARG A 52 10.40 -0.91 1.35
CA ARG A 52 11.52 -1.48 2.12
C ARG A 52 12.81 -1.59 1.31
N LYS A 53 12.72 -1.96 0.02
CA LYS A 53 13.87 -2.04 -0.90
C LYS A 53 14.40 -0.65 -1.27
N LYS A 54 13.51 0.33 -1.51
CA LYS A 54 13.86 1.75 -1.78
C LYS A 54 14.57 2.41 -0.58
N ALA A 55 14.06 2.18 0.63
CA ALA A 55 14.56 2.70 1.91
C ALA A 55 16.06 2.41 2.14
N ALA A 56 16.44 1.14 2.06
CA ALA A 56 17.81 0.69 2.32
C ALA A 56 18.84 1.36 1.39
N SER A 57 18.53 1.45 0.10
CA SER A 57 19.41 2.06 -0.91
C SER A 57 19.71 3.53 -0.62
N GLN A 58 18.69 4.33 -0.30
CA GLN A 58 18.87 5.76 -0.02
C GLN A 58 19.70 6.02 1.26
N LYS A 59 19.56 5.18 2.28
CA LYS A 59 20.35 5.28 3.54
C LYS A 59 21.85 5.05 3.30
N GLN A 60 22.18 4.09 2.43
CA GLN A 60 23.57 3.77 2.09
C GLN A 60 24.25 4.87 1.25
N GLN A 61 23.49 5.51 0.34
CA GLN A 61 23.97 6.67 -0.43
C GLN A 61 24.30 7.86 0.48
N ALA A 62 23.49 8.12 1.51
CA ALA A 62 23.70 9.22 2.44
C ALA A 62 25.06 9.13 3.17
N LEU A 63 25.34 7.96 3.75
CA LEU A 63 26.57 7.68 4.49
C LEU A 63 27.83 7.69 3.60
N LYS A 64 27.68 7.49 2.27
CA LYS A 64 28.79 7.56 1.31
C LYS A 64 29.30 8.99 1.10
N ALA A 65 28.41 9.95 0.81
CA ALA A 65 28.87 11.33 0.54
C ALA A 65 29.29 12.08 1.83
N ALA A 66 28.81 11.66 3.00
CA ALA A 66 29.34 12.09 4.30
C ALA A 66 30.86 11.92 4.39
N LYS A 67 31.33 10.69 4.11
CA LYS A 67 32.76 10.35 4.09
C LYS A 67 33.50 11.01 2.92
N LEU A 68 32.86 11.16 1.76
CA LEU A 68 33.51 11.73 0.57
C LEU A 68 33.79 13.24 0.69
N ASN A 69 32.88 14.00 1.32
CA ASN A 69 33.01 15.45 1.49
C ASN A 69 33.60 15.88 2.85
N ASN A 70 34.08 14.90 3.63
CA ASN A 70 34.72 15.10 4.93
C ASN A 70 33.83 15.83 5.95
N TRP A 71 32.51 15.59 5.90
CA TRP A 71 31.55 16.17 6.83
C TRP A 71 31.53 15.36 8.15
N PRO A 72 31.50 16.03 9.32
CA PRO A 72 31.39 15.34 10.59
C PRO A 72 30.05 14.62 10.71
N GLU A 73 30.09 13.32 11.01
CA GLU A 73 28.89 12.51 11.30
C GLU A 73 28.10 13.07 12.49
N PHE A 74 28.78 13.75 13.41
CA PHE A 74 28.19 14.48 14.53
C PHE A 74 28.90 15.83 14.77
N ILE A 75 28.19 16.95 14.70
CA ILE A 75 28.68 18.28 15.14
C ILE A 75 28.29 18.47 16.60
N LYS A 76 29.19 19.01 17.43
CA LYS A 76 28.88 19.36 18.83
C LYS A 76 29.10 20.85 19.07
N ASN A 77 28.04 21.56 19.44
CA ASN A 77 28.01 23.01 19.52
C ASN A 77 28.42 23.54 20.89
N GLU A 78 28.80 24.83 20.96
CA GLU A 78 29.26 25.48 22.20
C GLU A 78 28.21 25.52 23.32
N ASN A 79 26.92 25.41 22.97
CA ASN A 79 25.80 25.30 23.91
C ASN A 79 25.59 23.86 24.47
N GLY A 80 26.38 22.89 24.02
CA GLY A 80 26.34 21.49 24.44
C GLY A 80 25.44 20.56 23.63
N THR A 81 24.72 21.04 22.60
CA THR A 81 23.90 20.19 21.71
C THR A 81 24.76 19.39 20.72
N VAL A 82 24.16 18.37 20.09
CA VAL A 82 24.79 17.52 19.07
C VAL A 82 23.85 17.35 17.88
N ASP A 83 24.37 17.55 16.67
CA ASP A 83 23.67 17.47 15.38
C ASP A 83 24.24 16.29 14.56
N GLU A 84 23.43 15.45 13.90
CA GLU A 84 23.83 14.15 13.32
C GLU A 84 23.61 14.07 11.79
N LEU A 85 24.53 13.50 11.02
CA LEU A 85 24.53 13.57 9.55
C LEU A 85 23.47 12.66 8.87
N ILE A 86 22.20 13.11 8.85
CA ILE A 86 21.01 12.32 8.50
C ILE A 86 20.95 11.79 7.06
N LYS A 87 20.87 12.70 6.08
CA LYS A 87 20.58 12.40 4.67
C LYS A 87 21.04 13.57 3.81
N LEU A 88 21.37 13.26 2.58
CA LEU A 88 21.67 14.20 1.50
C LEU A 88 20.37 14.57 0.76
N THR A 89 20.26 15.81 0.28
CA THR A 89 19.54 16.07 -0.98
C THR A 89 20.09 15.16 -2.11
N PRO A 90 19.42 15.00 -3.26
CA PRO A 90 20.00 14.28 -4.41
C PRO A 90 21.42 14.77 -4.79
N ASP A 91 21.72 16.01 -4.38
CA ASP A 91 22.92 16.78 -4.69
C ASP A 91 23.79 17.09 -3.43
N GLY A 92 23.48 16.58 -2.22
CA GLY A 92 24.48 16.42 -1.14
C GLY A 92 24.26 16.86 0.34
N PHE A 93 23.17 17.49 0.83
CA PHE A 93 23.30 18.37 2.05
C PHE A 93 22.51 18.05 3.39
N PRO A 94 22.99 18.40 4.65
CA PRO A 94 22.37 18.18 6.03
C PRO A 94 22.14 19.37 7.09
N LEU A 95 21.07 19.39 7.99
CA LEU A 95 20.64 20.51 8.93
C LEU A 95 19.84 20.20 10.28
N TYR A 96 19.67 21.15 11.28
CA TYR A 96 19.04 21.03 12.68
C TYR A 96 18.41 22.30 13.43
N TYR A 97 17.73 22.17 14.64
CA TYR A 97 17.62 23.08 15.89
C TYR A 97 16.34 23.14 16.88
N SER A 98 16.04 24.23 17.69
CA SER A 98 15.57 24.21 19.16
C SER A 98 14.60 25.33 19.85
N VAL A 99 14.20 25.28 21.18
CA VAL A 99 13.46 26.18 22.23
C VAL A 99 12.04 25.81 22.93
N ASN A 100 11.37 26.50 23.95
CA ASN A 100 10.48 26.00 25.16
C ASN A 100 8.87 26.18 25.40
N ASN A 101 8.09 25.17 25.93
CA ASN A 101 6.57 24.90 26.02
C ASN A 101 5.49 25.72 26.84
N LYS A 102 4.77 25.14 27.85
CA LYS A 102 3.47 24.33 27.76
C LYS A 102 2.24 24.92 27.07
N ASN A 103 2.42 26.07 26.46
CA ASN A 103 1.38 26.88 25.89
C ASN A 103 0.90 26.30 24.54
N ALA A 104 1.58 25.30 23.97
CA ALA A 104 1.09 24.52 22.82
C ALA A 104 -0.24 23.78 23.08
N ALA A 105 -0.39 23.20 24.28
CA ALA A 105 -1.64 22.56 24.72
C ALA A 105 -2.78 23.58 24.93
N LYS A 106 -2.44 24.84 25.23
CA LYS A 106 -3.40 25.95 25.27
C LYS A 106 -3.77 26.44 23.88
N SER A 107 -2.78 26.58 23.00
CA SER A 107 -2.91 27.14 21.64
C SER A 107 -3.87 26.31 20.79
N THR A 108 -3.75 24.99 20.87
CA THR A 108 -4.66 24.03 20.20
C THR A 108 -5.95 23.75 20.98
N ARG A 109 -6.06 24.26 22.22
CA ARG A 109 -7.12 23.99 23.21
C ARG A 109 -7.25 22.52 23.64
N ALA A 110 -6.22 21.69 23.47
CA ALA A 110 -6.18 20.35 24.06
C ALA A 110 -6.46 20.37 25.58
N ASN A 111 -6.03 21.42 26.27
CA ASN A 111 -6.30 21.65 27.70
C ASN A 111 -7.79 21.84 28.06
N PHE A 112 -8.69 22.09 27.09
CA PHE A 112 -10.14 22.12 27.31
C PHE A 112 -10.75 20.71 27.31
N LEU A 113 -10.08 19.75 26.65
CA LEU A 113 -10.53 18.36 26.46
C LEU A 113 -9.99 17.43 27.56
N ASN A 114 -8.76 17.65 28.03
CA ASN A 114 -8.12 16.88 29.09
C ASN A 114 -8.91 16.87 30.42
N THR A 115 -8.55 15.95 31.31
CA THR A 115 -9.10 15.86 32.68
C THR A 115 -8.93 17.18 33.44
N GLY A 116 -10.03 17.69 33.98
CA GLY A 116 -10.10 19.02 34.61
C GLY A 116 -10.22 20.20 33.62
N GLY A 117 -10.25 19.94 32.31
CA GLY A 117 -10.51 20.94 31.28
C GLY A 117 -11.96 21.43 31.24
N ALA A 118 -12.18 22.63 30.72
CA ALA A 118 -13.46 23.34 30.85
C ALA A 118 -14.65 22.70 30.08
N LEU A 119 -14.42 21.74 29.17
CA LEU A 119 -15.50 20.96 28.56
C LEU A 119 -15.88 19.71 29.39
N GLY A 120 -15.12 19.37 30.44
CA GLY A 120 -15.41 18.24 31.33
C GLY A 120 -15.28 16.84 30.70
N LEU A 121 -14.63 16.73 29.53
CA LEU A 121 -14.62 15.49 28.72
C LEU A 121 -13.64 14.43 29.23
N ASN A 122 -12.59 14.82 29.97
CA ASN A 122 -11.57 13.96 30.57
C ASN A 122 -10.79 13.08 29.56
N LEU A 123 -10.50 13.67 28.40
CA LEU A 123 -9.81 13.05 27.27
C LEU A 123 -8.29 13.26 27.38
N ASP A 124 -7.58 12.22 27.78
CA ASP A 124 -6.13 12.24 27.95
C ASP A 124 -5.43 11.18 27.05
N GLY A 125 -6.14 10.63 26.06
CA GLY A 125 -5.61 9.62 25.12
C GLY A 125 -5.72 8.19 25.64
N GLN A 126 -6.55 7.92 26.63
CA GLN A 126 -6.73 6.60 27.24
C GLN A 126 -7.13 5.57 26.17
N GLY A 127 -6.28 4.56 25.95
CA GLY A 127 -6.52 3.50 24.96
C GLY A 127 -6.21 3.87 23.50
N MET A 128 -5.61 5.05 23.26
CA MET A 128 -5.11 5.47 21.96
C MET A 128 -3.62 5.12 21.80
N VAL A 129 -3.19 4.81 20.58
CA VAL A 129 -1.79 4.45 20.25
C VAL A 129 -1.27 5.34 19.12
N ALA A 130 -0.42 6.31 19.48
CA ALA A 130 0.28 7.17 18.53
C ALA A 130 1.42 6.42 17.85
N ARG A 131 1.70 6.74 16.58
CA ARG A 131 2.93 6.32 15.90
C ARG A 131 3.79 7.55 15.56
N VAL A 132 5.11 7.41 15.66
CA VAL A 132 6.07 8.50 15.43
C VAL A 132 7.24 7.97 14.61
N TRP A 133 7.47 8.55 13.44
CA TRP A 133 8.69 8.36 12.65
C TRP A 133 9.61 9.56 12.84
N ASP A 134 10.81 9.30 13.35
CA ASP A 134 11.80 10.32 13.72
C ASP A 134 13.24 9.79 13.52
N GLY A 135 14.26 10.57 13.86
CA GLY A 135 15.63 10.32 13.39
C GLY A 135 16.42 9.25 14.12
N GLY A 136 16.02 8.94 15.35
CA GLY A 136 16.76 8.01 16.19
C GLY A 136 16.00 7.58 17.43
N LYS A 137 16.67 6.76 18.24
CA LYS A 137 16.06 6.05 19.36
C LYS A 137 15.52 6.96 20.47
N VAL A 138 14.23 6.82 20.77
CA VAL A 138 13.57 7.51 21.89
C VAL A 138 14.03 6.95 23.24
N ARG A 139 14.29 7.83 24.22
CA ARG A 139 14.50 7.44 25.62
C ARG A 139 13.19 6.96 26.26
N ALA A 140 12.74 5.76 25.92
CA ALA A 140 11.52 5.15 26.44
C ALA A 140 11.52 4.96 27.97
N SER A 141 12.71 4.94 28.60
CA SER A 141 12.91 4.92 30.05
C SER A 141 12.60 6.24 30.77
N HIS A 142 12.37 7.34 30.05
CA HIS A 142 12.11 8.64 30.67
C HIS A 142 10.86 8.62 31.56
N ARG A 143 10.95 9.21 32.76
CA ARG A 143 9.94 9.14 33.83
C ARG A 143 8.52 9.55 33.41
N GLU A 144 8.41 10.42 32.42
CA GLU A 144 7.14 10.86 31.84
C GLU A 144 6.37 9.75 31.12
N PHE A 145 7.06 8.75 30.58
CA PHE A 145 6.45 7.70 29.76
C PHE A 145 5.93 6.53 30.58
N GLY A 146 6.61 6.14 31.66
CA GLY A 146 6.16 5.07 32.55
C GLY A 146 5.93 3.72 31.84
N GLY A 147 6.73 3.41 30.82
CA GLY A 147 6.60 2.19 30.01
C GLY A 147 5.58 2.25 28.86
N ARG A 148 4.94 3.39 28.59
CA ARG A 148 3.97 3.56 27.48
C ARG A 148 4.60 3.76 26.09
N VAL A 149 5.92 3.82 26.00
CA VAL A 149 6.65 4.01 24.73
C VAL A 149 7.35 2.72 24.32
N THR A 150 7.08 2.25 23.11
CA THR A 150 7.80 1.16 22.44
C THR A 150 8.73 1.76 21.37
N VAL A 151 9.96 1.26 21.29
CA VAL A 151 10.90 1.54 20.19
C VAL A 151 10.96 0.29 19.31
N ASN A 152 10.75 0.45 18.01
CA ASN A 152 10.58 -0.67 17.08
C ASN A 152 11.87 -1.04 16.34
N ASP A 153 12.44 -0.12 15.57
CA ASP A 153 13.59 -0.35 14.66
C ASP A 153 14.77 0.62 14.90
N ALA A 154 14.59 1.64 15.75
CA ALA A 154 15.50 2.78 15.81
C ALA A 154 16.92 2.42 16.26
N VAL A 155 17.86 2.53 15.32
CA VAL A 155 19.31 2.37 15.52
C VAL A 155 19.81 3.31 16.61
N ALA A 156 20.73 2.83 17.44
CA ALA A 156 21.39 3.63 18.46
C ALA A 156 22.62 4.33 17.87
N GLY A 157 22.61 5.67 17.83
CA GLY A 157 23.83 6.46 17.75
C GLY A 157 24.74 6.23 18.97
N SER A 158 25.97 6.72 18.91
CA SER A 158 27.05 6.44 19.88
C SER A 158 26.76 6.83 21.35
N SER A 159 25.71 7.62 21.60
CA SER A 159 25.20 8.02 22.94
C SER A 159 24.01 7.18 23.45
N GLY A 160 23.36 6.39 22.60
CA GLY A 160 22.30 5.44 22.96
C GLY A 160 20.84 5.93 22.89
N ASN A 161 20.57 7.23 22.76
CA ASN A 161 19.24 7.82 22.51
C ASN A 161 19.36 9.16 21.74
N ASN A 162 18.30 9.59 21.05
CA ASN A 162 18.22 10.83 20.25
C ASN A 162 17.31 11.88 20.90
N PHE A 163 17.74 13.14 20.87
CA PHE A 163 17.07 14.27 21.53
C PHE A 163 15.74 14.66 20.87
N HIS A 164 15.73 14.75 19.54
CA HIS A 164 14.60 15.20 18.74
C HIS A 164 13.43 14.20 18.85
N ALA A 165 13.68 12.92 18.58
CA ALA A 165 12.69 11.86 18.69
C ALA A 165 12.09 11.75 20.10
N THR A 166 12.93 11.88 21.13
CA THR A 166 12.48 11.86 22.53
C THR A 166 11.55 13.04 22.81
N HIS A 167 11.89 14.23 22.34
CA HIS A 167 11.11 15.45 22.56
C HIS A 167 9.79 15.48 21.78
N VAL A 168 9.78 15.00 20.54
CA VAL A 168 8.57 14.80 19.71
C VAL A 168 7.62 13.82 20.40
N THR A 169 8.14 12.70 20.91
CA THR A 169 7.35 11.69 21.66
C THR A 169 6.78 12.26 22.96
N GLY A 170 7.56 13.05 23.71
CA GLY A 170 7.10 13.74 24.90
C GLY A 170 5.97 14.74 24.62
N THR A 171 6.08 15.49 23.52
CA THR A 171 5.06 16.46 23.09
C THR A 171 3.70 15.78 22.88
N ILE A 172 3.68 14.56 22.32
CA ILE A 172 2.45 13.77 22.22
C ILE A 172 2.01 13.25 23.60
N ALA A 173 2.88 12.55 24.32
CA ALA A 173 2.46 11.57 25.34
C ALA A 173 3.07 11.70 26.74
N ALA A 174 3.87 12.73 27.05
CA ALA A 174 4.42 12.91 28.41
C ALA A 174 3.29 13.06 29.46
N SER A 175 3.36 12.30 30.56
CA SER A 175 2.26 12.21 31.53
C SER A 175 2.01 13.49 32.33
N GLY A 176 3.01 14.36 32.46
CA GLY A 176 2.98 15.59 33.26
C GLY A 176 3.61 15.44 34.65
N VAL A 177 4.63 14.57 34.81
CA VAL A 177 5.44 14.51 36.03
C VAL A 177 6.14 15.85 36.29
N ASP A 178 6.61 16.49 35.22
CA ASP A 178 6.71 17.96 35.17
C ASP A 178 5.43 18.52 34.51
N ALA A 179 4.69 19.33 35.27
CA ALA A 179 3.43 19.93 34.82
C ALA A 179 3.60 20.99 33.71
N ASN A 180 4.82 21.25 33.24
CA ASN A 180 5.15 22.07 32.07
C ASN A 180 5.61 21.27 30.85
N ALA A 181 5.91 19.99 31.02
CA ALA A 181 6.24 19.07 29.93
C ALA A 181 5.06 18.20 29.48
N LYS A 182 3.93 18.22 30.20
CA LYS A 182 2.72 17.42 29.92
C LYS A 182 2.35 17.48 28.43
N GLY A 183 2.34 16.32 27.78
CA GLY A 183 1.92 16.16 26.39
C GLY A 183 0.41 16.28 26.20
N MET A 184 -0.02 16.43 24.96
CA MET A 184 -1.44 16.62 24.60
C MET A 184 -2.30 15.39 24.96
N ALA A 185 -1.76 14.17 24.80
CA ALA A 185 -2.39 12.89 25.07
C ALA A 185 -1.58 12.07 26.12
N PRO A 186 -1.53 12.52 27.39
CA PRO A 186 -0.60 12.06 28.43
C PRO A 186 -0.82 10.60 28.90
N MET A 187 -1.90 9.94 28.49
CA MET A 187 -2.23 8.54 28.79
C MET A 187 -2.20 7.63 27.54
N ALA A 188 -1.90 8.18 26.35
CA ALA A 188 -1.72 7.38 25.15
C ALA A 188 -0.48 6.47 25.23
N GLN A 189 -0.47 5.39 24.44
CA GLN A 189 0.75 4.66 24.12
C GLN A 189 1.42 5.28 22.89
N VAL A 190 2.72 5.06 22.72
CA VAL A 190 3.45 5.46 21.51
C VAL A 190 4.31 4.31 20.99
N ARG A 191 4.26 4.06 19.69
CA ARG A 191 5.21 3.22 18.95
C ARG A 191 6.11 4.13 18.13
N THR A 192 7.42 3.95 18.23
CA THR A 192 8.43 4.92 17.76
C THR A 192 9.43 4.23 16.84
N PHE A 193 9.69 4.87 15.70
CA PHE A 193 10.32 4.28 14.53
C PHE A 193 11.38 5.20 13.92
N ASN A 194 12.34 4.65 13.17
CA ASN A 194 13.27 5.46 12.39
C ASN A 194 12.66 5.86 11.03
N TRP A 195 12.76 7.13 10.65
CA TRP A 195 12.24 7.59 9.35
C TRP A 195 12.84 6.91 8.12
N THR A 196 13.96 6.17 8.24
CA THR A 196 14.63 5.61 7.06
C THR A 196 13.86 4.51 6.34
N ASN A 197 12.79 3.95 6.92
CA ASN A 197 11.93 2.91 6.32
C ASN A 197 10.43 3.24 6.50
N ASP A 198 10.12 4.53 6.61
CA ASP A 198 8.83 5.11 6.99
C ASP A 198 7.61 4.55 6.25
N GLN A 199 7.68 4.46 4.92
CA GLN A 199 6.57 4.01 4.07
C GLN A 199 6.23 2.53 4.28
N SER A 200 7.24 1.68 4.52
CA SER A 200 7.05 0.24 4.75
C SER A 200 6.47 -0.02 6.14
N GLU A 201 7.04 0.59 7.17
CA GLU A 201 6.57 0.43 8.55
C GLU A 201 5.19 1.05 8.78
N ALA A 202 4.88 2.17 8.12
CA ALA A 202 3.53 2.72 8.15
C ALA A 202 2.51 1.73 7.58
N LEU A 203 2.82 1.02 6.50
CA LEU A 203 1.95 -0.03 5.93
C LEU A 203 1.79 -1.23 6.88
N SER A 204 2.84 -1.64 7.58
CA SER A 204 2.78 -2.68 8.62
C SER A 204 1.94 -2.26 9.84
N GLU A 205 2.04 -1.00 10.26
CA GLU A 205 1.23 -0.44 11.34
C GLU A 205 -0.22 -0.14 10.92
N ILE A 206 -0.49 0.17 9.66
CA ILE A 206 -1.84 0.31 9.06
C ILE A 206 -2.56 -1.04 9.08
N GLN A 207 -1.88 -2.13 8.68
CA GLN A 207 -2.37 -3.50 8.84
C GLN A 207 -2.60 -3.87 10.32
N SER A 208 -1.92 -3.19 11.24
CA SER A 208 -2.12 -3.26 12.70
C SER A 208 -3.12 -2.21 13.24
N GLY A 209 -3.95 -1.62 12.38
CA GLY A 209 -5.02 -0.68 12.74
C GLY A 209 -4.59 0.77 13.01
N MET A 210 -3.42 1.23 12.54
CA MET A 210 -2.97 2.61 12.77
C MET A 210 -3.96 3.67 12.25
N LEU A 211 -4.44 4.52 13.17
CA LEU A 211 -5.30 5.67 12.87
C LEU A 211 -4.52 6.96 12.60
N LEU A 212 -3.40 7.18 13.31
CA LEU A 212 -2.68 8.45 13.29
C LEU A 212 -1.18 8.27 13.48
N SER A 213 -0.41 9.10 12.78
CA SER A 213 1.05 9.12 12.81
C SER A 213 1.61 10.55 12.77
N ASN A 214 2.80 10.74 13.33
CA ASN A 214 3.56 11.98 13.27
C ASN A 214 4.87 11.78 12.49
N HIS A 215 5.11 12.65 11.51
CA HIS A 215 6.30 12.66 10.66
C HIS A 215 6.97 14.04 10.70
N SER A 216 7.86 14.23 11.69
CA SER A 216 8.50 15.53 12.01
C SER A 216 9.72 15.89 11.15
N TYR A 217 9.93 15.19 10.04
CA TYR A 217 11.12 15.27 9.17
C TYR A 217 10.75 15.58 7.72
N GLY A 218 11.73 15.99 6.91
CA GLY A 218 11.56 16.29 5.48
C GLY A 218 12.88 16.69 4.83
N VAL A 219 12.85 17.07 3.56
CA VAL A 219 14.02 17.62 2.84
C VAL A 219 13.98 19.15 2.93
N PRO A 220 14.95 19.83 3.57
CA PRO A 220 14.98 21.29 3.60
C PRO A 220 15.30 21.87 2.21
N ILE A 221 14.79 23.08 1.91
CA ILE A 221 14.95 23.70 0.58
C ILE A 221 16.37 24.22 0.35
N VAL A 222 17.02 24.67 1.43
CA VAL A 222 18.41 25.10 1.47
C VAL A 222 19.07 24.47 2.68
N ASN A 223 20.35 24.16 2.52
CA ASN A 223 21.05 23.29 3.44
C ASN A 223 22.56 23.52 3.30
N ASN A 224 23.26 23.87 4.38
CA ASN A 224 24.64 24.42 4.43
C ASN A 224 25.02 25.32 3.22
N GLY A 225 24.09 26.15 2.74
CA GLY A 225 24.28 27.09 1.64
C GLY A 225 24.00 26.56 0.22
N GLN A 226 23.71 25.27 0.03
CA GLN A 226 23.22 24.74 -1.25
C GLN A 226 21.72 24.49 -1.21
N PHE A 227 21.04 24.79 -2.31
CA PHE A 227 19.61 24.55 -2.48
C PHE A 227 19.32 23.16 -3.04
N ALA A 228 18.12 22.65 -2.74
CA ALA A 228 17.52 21.55 -3.49
C ALA A 228 17.26 21.96 -4.96
N PRO A 229 17.10 21.02 -5.90
CA PRO A 229 16.78 21.35 -7.29
C PRO A 229 15.48 22.15 -7.34
N SER A 230 15.46 23.31 -7.99
CA SER A 230 14.30 24.22 -7.87
C SER A 230 12.98 23.63 -8.37
N TRP A 231 13.00 22.65 -9.28
CA TRP A 231 11.79 21.92 -9.73
C TRP A 231 11.21 20.96 -8.67
N TYR A 232 11.98 20.61 -7.63
CA TYR A 232 11.59 19.66 -6.58
C TYR A 232 10.96 20.35 -5.36
N ILE A 233 11.17 21.67 -5.23
CA ILE A 233 10.46 22.53 -4.29
C ILE A 233 9.06 22.78 -4.89
N GLY A 234 8.02 22.81 -4.06
CA GLY A 234 6.62 23.04 -4.45
C GLY A 234 5.93 21.86 -5.16
N ALA A 235 6.67 21.13 -5.99
CA ALA A 235 6.16 20.11 -6.90
C ALA A 235 5.55 18.86 -6.25
N TYR A 236 4.59 18.23 -6.95
CA TYR A 236 4.03 16.92 -6.59
C TYR A 236 4.95 15.77 -7.02
N THR A 237 5.78 15.31 -6.09
CA THR A 237 6.87 14.36 -6.33
C THR A 237 6.44 12.88 -6.19
N THR A 238 7.31 11.94 -6.56
CA THR A 238 7.12 10.50 -6.31
C THR A 238 6.92 10.15 -4.84
N ASP A 239 7.54 10.89 -3.91
CA ASP A 239 7.33 10.72 -2.48
C ASP A 239 5.96 11.26 -2.02
N ALA A 240 5.48 12.36 -2.60
CA ALA A 240 4.11 12.84 -2.38
C ALA A 240 3.07 11.82 -2.87
N ARG A 241 3.25 11.32 -4.10
CA ARG A 241 2.37 10.30 -4.71
C ARG A 241 2.34 9.00 -3.91
N ALA A 242 3.48 8.56 -3.37
CA ALA A 242 3.57 7.37 -2.54
C ALA A 242 2.74 7.49 -1.25
N TRP A 243 2.78 8.63 -0.57
CA TRP A 243 1.97 8.85 0.64
C TRP A 243 0.48 9.03 0.33
N ASP A 244 0.11 9.63 -0.80
CA ASP A 244 -1.28 9.64 -1.26
C ASP A 244 -1.80 8.23 -1.57
N GLU A 245 -0.97 7.34 -2.13
CA GLU A 245 -1.32 5.93 -2.38
C GLU A 245 -1.51 5.14 -1.09
N ILE A 246 -0.68 5.38 -0.07
CA ILE A 246 -0.86 4.78 1.26
C ILE A 246 -2.18 5.27 1.89
N ALA A 247 -2.44 6.58 1.88
CA ALA A 247 -3.63 7.16 2.51
C ALA A 247 -4.95 6.81 1.79
N TYR A 248 -4.94 6.70 0.45
CA TYR A 248 -6.12 6.27 -0.31
C TYR A 248 -6.52 4.83 0.02
N ASN A 249 -5.54 3.92 0.12
CA ASN A 249 -5.78 2.50 0.45
C ASN A 249 -5.98 2.25 1.96
N ALA A 250 -5.91 3.28 2.80
CA ALA A 250 -6.05 3.19 4.26
C ALA A 250 -7.00 4.28 4.81
N PRO A 251 -8.31 4.26 4.47
CA PRO A 251 -9.24 5.37 4.74
C PRO A 251 -9.46 5.81 6.20
N TYR A 252 -8.93 5.09 7.21
CA TYR A 252 -8.91 5.55 8.62
C TYR A 252 -7.56 6.14 9.08
N TYR A 253 -6.51 6.02 8.26
CA TYR A 253 -5.16 6.50 8.57
C TYR A 253 -4.94 7.95 8.09
N LEU A 254 -4.61 8.85 9.00
CA LEU A 254 -4.14 10.20 8.65
C LEU A 254 -2.67 10.40 9.05
N MET A 255 -1.84 10.72 8.05
CA MET A 255 -0.46 11.15 8.22
C MET A 255 -0.44 12.64 8.64
N VAL A 256 0.16 12.96 9.79
CA VAL A 256 0.42 14.33 10.22
C VAL A 256 1.90 14.63 10.02
N ALA A 257 2.23 15.73 9.34
CA ALA A 257 3.57 16.02 8.86
C ALA A 257 3.99 17.48 9.13
N SER A 258 5.23 17.71 9.54
CA SER A 258 5.81 19.06 9.67
C SER A 258 5.95 19.77 8.31
N ALA A 259 5.59 21.05 8.16
CA ALA A 259 5.69 21.72 6.84
C ALA A 259 7.14 21.92 6.34
N GLY A 260 8.09 22.14 7.24
CA GLY A 260 9.47 22.55 6.93
C GLY A 260 9.90 23.76 7.75
N ASN A 261 11.20 24.00 7.88
CA ASN A 261 11.77 25.04 8.74
C ASN A 261 12.57 26.10 7.94
N ASN A 262 12.28 26.27 6.65
CA ASN A 262 13.00 27.17 5.74
C ASN A 262 12.23 28.49 5.44
N GLY A 263 11.34 28.92 6.35
CA GLY A 263 10.46 30.06 6.11
C GLY A 263 11.16 31.40 5.91
N GLU A 264 12.38 31.56 6.43
CA GLU A 264 13.22 32.76 6.25
C GLU A 264 14.17 32.66 5.03
N ASP A 265 14.29 31.49 4.42
CA ASP A 265 15.16 31.26 3.26
C ASP A 265 14.47 31.70 1.96
N GLU A 266 15.25 32.21 0.99
CA GLU A 266 14.77 32.52 -0.35
C GLU A 266 14.98 31.32 -1.28
N ASN A 267 13.90 30.67 -1.73
CA ASN A 267 13.95 29.76 -2.88
C ASN A 267 14.52 30.56 -4.08
N PRO A 268 15.53 30.06 -4.84
CA PRO A 268 16.16 30.83 -5.91
C PRO A 268 15.33 30.99 -7.19
N ASN A 269 14.35 30.12 -7.45
CA ASN A 269 13.51 30.19 -8.66
C ASN A 269 12.01 29.93 -8.34
N PRO A 270 11.43 30.59 -7.32
CA PRO A 270 10.09 30.26 -6.86
C PRO A 270 9.06 30.75 -7.87
N PHE A 271 7.88 30.12 -7.91
CA PHE A 271 6.79 30.65 -8.72
C PHE A 271 6.32 32.04 -8.21
N ALA A 272 6.50 32.33 -6.92
CA ALA A 272 6.22 33.63 -6.30
C ALA A 272 7.24 33.97 -5.18
N VAL A 273 7.74 35.21 -5.17
CA VAL A 273 8.77 35.69 -4.23
C VAL A 273 8.30 35.56 -2.78
N GLY A 274 9.10 34.87 -1.96
CA GLY A 274 8.86 34.67 -0.52
C GLY A 274 8.06 33.40 -0.18
N PHE A 275 7.52 32.69 -1.17
CA PHE A 275 6.69 31.49 -1.03
C PHE A 275 7.44 30.25 -1.54
N ASP A 276 6.72 29.15 -1.75
CA ASP A 276 7.22 27.94 -2.43
C ASP A 276 8.42 27.31 -1.70
N LYS A 277 8.15 26.70 -0.54
CA LYS A 277 9.17 26.16 0.40
C LYS A 277 8.85 24.77 0.95
N LEU A 278 8.02 24.02 0.25
CA LEU A 278 7.60 22.65 0.60
C LEU A 278 8.28 21.63 -0.32
N THR A 279 8.48 20.40 0.16
CA THR A 279 9.24 19.37 -0.57
C THR A 279 8.67 17.97 -0.36
N GLY A 280 8.99 17.02 -1.25
CA GLY A 280 8.79 15.58 -1.00
C GLY A 280 7.38 15.23 -0.52
N ASN A 281 7.26 14.58 0.65
CA ASN A 281 5.98 14.18 1.24
C ASN A 281 5.10 15.34 1.77
N LYS A 282 5.58 16.60 1.74
CA LYS A 282 4.82 17.78 2.19
C LYS A 282 3.91 18.36 1.10
N THR A 283 4.09 17.97 -0.15
CA THR A 283 3.26 18.39 -1.29
C THR A 283 2.13 17.39 -1.60
N ALA A 284 1.98 16.33 -0.80
CA ALA A 284 0.91 15.32 -0.91
C ALA A 284 -0.49 15.88 -0.57
N LYS A 285 -1.53 15.35 -1.22
CA LYS A 285 -2.92 15.81 -1.06
C LYS A 285 -3.56 15.30 0.23
N ASN A 286 -3.38 14.02 0.53
CA ASN A 286 -4.12 13.32 1.58
C ASN A 286 -3.57 13.60 2.99
N ASN A 287 -2.26 13.88 3.09
CA ASN A 287 -1.56 14.24 4.32
C ASN A 287 -2.12 15.53 4.98
N LEU A 288 -1.96 15.66 6.30
CA LEU A 288 -2.17 16.91 7.04
C LEU A 288 -0.82 17.55 7.40
N VAL A 289 -0.46 18.59 6.67
CA VAL A 289 0.81 19.31 6.78
C VAL A 289 0.65 20.50 7.73
N VAL A 290 1.59 20.64 8.66
CA VAL A 290 1.44 21.49 9.85
C VAL A 290 2.46 22.63 9.86
N ALA A 291 1.95 23.86 9.78
CA ALA A 291 2.69 25.11 9.97
C ALA A 291 3.08 25.34 11.43
N ASN A 292 4.10 26.14 11.66
CA ASN A 292 4.60 26.49 12.99
C ASN A 292 4.18 27.92 13.39
N ALA A 293 3.28 28.04 14.37
CA ALA A 293 2.98 29.31 15.04
C ALA A 293 3.72 29.49 16.36
N GLN A 294 3.77 30.76 16.76
CA GLN A 294 4.10 31.24 18.11
C GLN A 294 2.99 30.89 19.11
N ASP A 295 3.25 31.16 20.40
CA ASP A 295 2.25 31.03 21.45
C ASP A 295 0.98 31.84 21.16
N ALA A 296 -0.15 31.15 21.02
CA ALA A 296 -1.43 31.78 20.76
C ALA A 296 -2.03 32.34 22.05
N PHE A 297 -2.45 33.60 22.02
CA PHE A 297 -3.14 34.26 23.12
C PHE A 297 -4.61 33.84 23.12
N ILE A 298 -4.94 32.87 23.98
CA ILE A 298 -6.29 32.30 24.07
C ILE A 298 -7.03 32.87 25.29
N ALA A 299 -8.24 33.37 25.07
CA ALA A 299 -9.14 33.85 26.12
C ALA A 299 -9.66 32.70 27.01
N ALA A 300 -10.13 33.01 28.22
CA ALA A 300 -10.59 32.00 29.18
C ALA A 300 -11.78 31.15 28.69
N ASN A 301 -12.56 31.64 27.71
CA ASN A 301 -13.65 30.90 27.05
C ASN A 301 -13.17 30.03 25.86
N GLY A 302 -11.88 30.06 25.51
CA GLY A 302 -11.27 29.34 24.40
C GLY A 302 -11.14 30.13 23.09
N ASN A 303 -11.66 31.36 23.01
CA ASN A 303 -11.56 32.18 21.80
C ASN A 303 -10.11 32.62 21.54
N LEU A 304 -9.72 32.73 20.28
CA LEU A 304 -8.45 33.32 19.88
C LEU A 304 -8.50 34.84 20.10
N ILE A 305 -7.43 35.42 20.68
CA ILE A 305 -7.20 36.87 20.76
C ILE A 305 -6.19 37.27 19.68
N SER A 306 -5.07 36.55 19.61
CA SER A 306 -4.06 36.69 18.57
C SER A 306 -3.14 35.47 18.50
N VAL A 307 -2.56 35.24 17.33
CA VAL A 307 -1.44 34.32 17.08
C VAL A 307 -0.60 34.90 15.95
N SER A 308 0.69 34.60 15.94
CA SER A 308 1.61 34.95 14.85
C SER A 308 2.28 33.69 14.34
N ILE A 309 2.55 33.61 13.03
CA ILE A 309 3.38 32.52 12.49
C ILE A 309 4.81 32.66 13.03
N ASN A 310 5.55 31.56 13.06
CA ASN A 310 7.00 31.60 13.15
C ASN A 310 7.57 31.93 11.75
N SER A 311 8.49 32.89 11.67
CA SER A 311 9.10 33.29 10.40
C SER A 311 9.84 32.13 9.71
N ALA A 312 10.40 31.18 10.46
CA ALA A 312 11.03 29.98 9.92
C ALA A 312 10.05 28.89 9.45
N SER A 313 8.73 29.03 9.63
CA SER A 313 7.77 28.04 9.10
C SER A 313 7.77 28.06 7.57
N SER A 314 8.11 26.95 6.91
CA SER A 314 8.01 26.84 5.44
C SER A 314 6.58 27.16 4.97
N GLN A 315 6.49 28.07 4.00
CA GLN A 315 5.25 28.46 3.33
C GLN A 315 5.01 27.57 2.09
N GLY A 316 3.75 27.35 1.73
CA GLY A 316 3.37 26.86 0.41
C GLY A 316 3.17 28.04 -0.57
N PRO A 317 2.17 27.97 -1.47
CA PRO A 317 1.41 26.78 -1.84
C PRO A 317 2.32 25.74 -2.52
N THR A 318 1.74 24.69 -3.09
CA THR A 318 2.43 23.86 -4.09
C THR A 318 2.42 24.53 -5.47
N ASP A 319 3.20 24.02 -6.44
CA ASP A 319 3.22 24.53 -7.83
C ASP A 319 1.82 24.68 -8.44
N ASP A 320 0.96 23.70 -8.15
CA ASP A 320 -0.44 23.63 -8.57
C ASP A 320 -1.40 24.37 -7.63
N PHE A 321 -0.90 25.40 -6.94
CA PHE A 321 -1.65 26.38 -6.13
C PHE A 321 -2.51 25.83 -4.98
N ARG A 322 -2.31 24.58 -4.53
CA ARG A 322 -3.05 23.99 -3.40
C ARG A 322 -2.72 24.68 -2.08
N ILE A 323 -3.71 24.75 -1.19
CA ILE A 323 -3.59 25.29 0.17
C ILE A 323 -2.69 24.37 0.99
N LYS A 324 -1.41 24.74 1.07
CA LYS A 324 -0.41 24.14 1.95
C LYS A 324 0.37 25.24 2.70
N PRO A 325 0.81 25.01 3.95
CA PRO A 325 0.44 23.89 4.82
C PRO A 325 -1.08 23.81 5.06
N ASP A 326 -1.62 22.64 5.42
CA ASP A 326 -3.08 22.49 5.56
C ASP A 326 -3.60 23.21 6.81
N ILE A 327 -2.82 23.24 7.89
CA ILE A 327 -3.22 23.78 9.18
C ILE A 327 -2.02 24.29 9.99
N THR A 328 -2.26 25.14 10.97
CA THR A 328 -1.24 25.62 11.90
C THR A 328 -1.35 24.95 13.27
N GLY A 329 -0.19 24.51 13.80
CA GLY A 329 0.00 24.13 15.20
C GLY A 329 0.99 25.06 15.89
N ASN A 330 1.05 25.00 17.22
CA ASN A 330 2.13 25.68 17.95
C ASN A 330 3.34 24.74 18.01
N GLY A 331 4.43 25.15 17.36
CA GLY A 331 5.73 24.49 17.42
C GLY A 331 6.86 25.44 17.81
N THR A 332 6.54 26.68 18.21
CA THR A 332 7.56 27.67 18.53
C THR A 332 7.72 27.72 20.01
N SER A 333 8.92 27.38 20.45
CA SER A 333 9.18 27.12 21.84
C SER A 333 8.32 25.96 22.39
N LEU A 334 8.74 24.70 22.18
CA LEU A 334 8.15 23.54 22.86
C LEU A 334 9.20 22.84 23.75
N TYR A 335 8.81 22.42 24.94
CA TYR A 335 9.64 21.82 26.00
C TYR A 335 9.02 20.51 26.44
N SER A 336 9.87 19.50 26.57
CA SER A 336 9.45 18.13 26.76
C SER A 336 10.61 17.26 27.23
N THR A 337 10.36 15.95 27.27
CA THR A 337 11.36 14.93 27.58
C THR A 337 12.60 15.03 26.70
N PHE A 338 13.78 14.86 27.28
CA PHE A 338 15.07 14.91 26.60
C PHE A 338 15.86 13.62 26.85
N GLU A 339 16.91 13.41 26.07
CA GLU A 339 17.65 12.15 25.98
C GLU A 339 18.85 12.04 26.92
N THR A 340 19.24 13.12 27.62
CA THR A 340 20.43 13.13 28.49
C THR A 340 20.25 12.34 29.80
N SER A 341 19.04 12.20 30.33
CA SER A 341 18.73 11.33 31.48
C SER A 341 17.23 10.99 31.53
N ASP A 342 16.82 10.04 32.39
CA ASP A 342 15.40 9.67 32.56
C ASP A 342 14.56 10.71 33.33
N SER A 343 15.16 11.85 33.69
CA SER A 343 14.50 13.03 34.26
C SER A 343 14.91 14.34 33.56
N ALA A 344 15.51 14.25 32.37
CA ALA A 344 15.97 15.39 31.60
C ALA A 344 14.84 16.01 30.80
N TYR A 345 14.74 17.33 30.86
CA TYR A 345 13.84 18.09 30.01
C TYR A 345 14.62 19.06 29.16
N GLY A 346 14.16 19.18 27.93
CA GLY A 346 14.76 19.97 26.89
C GLY A 346 13.67 20.64 26.08
N THR A 347 14.07 21.20 24.95
CA THR A 347 13.56 22.50 24.54
C THR A 347 13.75 22.56 23.02
N LEU A 348 12.76 22.20 22.19
CA LEU A 348 12.85 22.24 20.72
C LEU A 348 11.73 23.03 20.02
N SER A 349 12.07 23.70 18.91
CA SER A 349 11.13 24.47 18.08
C SER A 349 11.20 24.08 16.61
N GLY A 350 10.09 24.27 15.91
CA GLY A 350 9.95 24.11 14.48
C GLY A 350 8.59 23.52 14.12
N THR A 351 8.33 23.37 12.82
CA THR A 351 7.17 22.58 12.34
C THR A 351 7.25 21.13 12.83
N SER A 352 8.46 20.63 13.08
CA SER A 352 8.77 19.36 13.76
C SER A 352 8.20 19.23 15.17
N MET A 353 7.83 20.33 15.84
CA MET A 353 7.13 20.33 17.13
C MET A 353 5.66 20.77 17.02
N ALA A 354 5.30 21.55 16.00
CA ALA A 354 3.90 21.81 15.66
C ALA A 354 3.16 20.54 15.24
N SER A 355 3.80 19.67 14.45
CA SER A 355 3.28 18.38 14.02
C SER A 355 2.87 17.45 15.18
N PRO A 356 3.69 17.18 16.21
CA PRO A 356 3.27 16.37 17.36
C PRO A 356 2.27 17.10 18.27
N ASN A 357 2.28 18.43 18.32
CA ASN A 357 1.25 19.22 19.00
C ASN A 357 -0.14 19.02 18.35
N VAL A 358 -0.22 19.06 17.01
CA VAL A 358 -1.43 18.69 16.26
C VAL A 358 -1.75 17.21 16.45
N THR A 359 -0.80 16.29 16.23
CA THR A 359 -1.03 14.83 16.33
C THR A 359 -1.61 14.42 17.69
N GLY A 360 -0.99 14.85 18.79
CA GLY A 360 -1.47 14.57 20.14
C GLY A 360 -2.85 15.15 20.42
N THR A 361 -3.19 16.29 19.81
CA THR A 361 -4.51 16.91 19.93
C THR A 361 -5.58 16.16 19.12
N LEU A 362 -5.27 15.75 17.89
CA LEU A 362 -6.18 15.00 17.03
C LEU A 362 -6.50 13.59 17.57
N LEU A 363 -5.57 12.97 18.31
CA LEU A 363 -5.83 11.72 19.03
C LEU A 363 -6.95 11.86 20.08
N LEU A 364 -7.07 13.01 20.75
CA LEU A 364 -8.18 13.29 21.67
C LEU A 364 -9.53 13.39 20.93
N LEU A 365 -9.53 13.94 19.71
CA LEU A 365 -10.74 14.04 18.89
C LEU A 365 -11.19 12.67 18.37
N GLN A 366 -10.25 11.80 17.94
CA GLN A 366 -10.56 10.41 17.61
C GLN A 366 -11.11 9.64 18.83
N GLN A 367 -10.48 9.80 20.00
CA GLN A 367 -10.97 9.23 21.25
C GLN A 367 -12.40 9.69 21.57
N TYR A 368 -12.68 10.99 21.45
CA TYR A 368 -14.00 11.55 21.70
C TYR A 368 -15.06 11.04 20.71
N TYR A 369 -14.71 10.96 19.43
CA TYR A 369 -15.62 10.47 18.40
C TYR A 369 -15.94 8.99 18.61
N LYS A 370 -14.98 8.13 18.99
CA LYS A 370 -15.20 6.73 19.39
C LYS A 370 -16.10 6.62 20.63
N ILE A 371 -15.89 7.45 21.65
CA ILE A 371 -16.76 7.50 22.84
C ILE A 371 -18.21 7.82 22.46
N LYS A 372 -18.43 8.79 21.56
CA LYS A 372 -19.76 9.25 21.12
C LYS A 372 -20.44 8.32 20.12
N ASN A 373 -19.76 7.94 19.04
CA ASN A 373 -20.33 7.30 17.85
C ASN A 373 -20.00 5.80 17.74
N LYS A 374 -19.27 5.24 18.71
CA LYS A 374 -18.82 3.83 18.79
C LYS A 374 -17.91 3.32 17.67
N ARG A 375 -17.64 4.13 16.65
CA ARG A 375 -16.61 3.95 15.61
C ARG A 375 -15.62 5.12 15.59
N PHE A 376 -14.48 4.96 14.93
CA PHE A 376 -13.54 6.06 14.67
C PHE A 376 -13.96 6.88 13.44
N MET A 377 -13.42 8.10 13.29
CA MET A 377 -13.56 8.91 12.08
C MET A 377 -12.64 8.39 10.97
N LYS A 378 -13.10 8.44 9.71
CA LYS A 378 -12.20 8.31 8.53
C LYS A 378 -11.19 9.47 8.50
N ALA A 379 -10.06 9.26 7.84
CA ALA A 379 -8.96 10.22 7.72
C ALA A 379 -9.41 11.57 7.13
N ALA A 380 -10.21 11.51 6.06
CA ALA A 380 -10.85 12.67 5.44
C ALA A 380 -11.74 13.45 6.43
N THR A 381 -12.47 12.77 7.31
CA THR A 381 -13.35 13.40 8.32
C THR A 381 -12.53 14.11 9.40
N LEU A 382 -11.43 13.51 9.86
CA LEU A 382 -10.53 14.12 10.84
C LEU A 382 -9.81 15.34 10.23
N LYS A 383 -9.33 15.23 8.98
CA LYS A 383 -8.74 16.34 8.22
C LYS A 383 -9.76 17.48 8.00
N ALA A 384 -10.97 17.15 7.54
CA ALA A 384 -12.07 18.11 7.39
C ALA A 384 -12.39 18.79 8.73
N LEU A 385 -12.50 18.05 9.83
CA LEU A 385 -12.87 18.62 11.13
C LEU A 385 -11.82 19.63 11.62
N ALA A 386 -10.54 19.30 11.47
CA ALA A 386 -9.44 20.19 11.78
C ALA A 386 -9.50 21.48 10.94
N CYS A 387 -9.61 21.37 9.61
CA CYS A 387 -9.64 22.52 8.69
C CYS A 387 -10.93 23.34 8.77
N HIS A 388 -12.07 22.70 9.06
CA HIS A 388 -13.37 23.36 9.23
C HIS A 388 -13.40 24.22 10.50
N THR A 389 -12.89 23.67 11.61
CA THR A 389 -13.01 24.28 12.95
C THR A 389 -11.82 25.12 13.39
N ALA A 390 -10.71 25.13 12.64
CA ALA A 390 -9.59 26.04 12.85
C ALA A 390 -10.04 27.52 12.95
N ASP A 391 -9.28 28.30 13.73
CA ASP A 391 -9.44 29.74 13.81
C ASP A 391 -8.68 30.42 12.67
N ASP A 392 -9.38 31.26 11.91
CA ASP A 392 -8.82 32.05 10.80
C ASP A 392 -7.75 33.02 11.32
N ALA A 393 -6.58 33.04 10.69
CA ALA A 393 -5.42 33.83 11.10
C ALA A 393 -4.44 33.96 9.92
N GLY A 394 -3.85 35.15 9.74
CA GLY A 394 -3.09 35.48 8.53
C GLY A 394 -3.88 36.46 7.65
N ASN A 395 -3.92 36.20 6.34
CA ASN A 395 -4.90 36.83 5.46
C ASN A 395 -6.32 36.28 5.73
N PRO A 396 -7.40 37.00 5.40
CA PRO A 396 -8.77 36.48 5.57
C PRO A 396 -9.07 35.31 4.64
N GLY A 397 -9.52 34.19 5.20
CA GLY A 397 -9.66 32.91 4.48
C GLY A 397 -8.35 32.11 4.44
N PRO A 398 -8.31 30.97 3.73
CA PRO A 398 -7.09 30.16 3.69
C PRO A 398 -5.94 30.92 3.03
N ASP A 399 -4.73 30.76 3.57
CA ASP A 399 -3.51 31.31 2.96
C ASP A 399 -2.36 30.30 2.93
N ALA A 400 -1.28 30.65 2.22
CA ALA A 400 -0.10 29.82 2.03
C ALA A 400 0.85 29.75 3.24
N VAL A 401 0.48 30.36 4.36
CA VAL A 401 1.33 30.56 5.56
C VAL A 401 0.74 29.84 6.76
N PHE A 402 -0.54 30.06 7.04
CA PHE A 402 -1.31 29.43 8.11
C PHE A 402 -2.17 28.24 7.65
N GLY A 403 -2.40 28.10 6.34
CA GLY A 403 -3.32 27.11 5.79
C GLY A 403 -4.77 27.48 6.06
N TRP A 404 -5.55 26.52 6.55
CA TRP A 404 -6.92 26.77 7.03
C TRP A 404 -6.99 27.43 8.43
N GLY A 405 -5.85 27.83 9.01
CA GLY A 405 -5.77 28.55 10.29
C GLY A 405 -5.21 27.72 11.46
N LEU A 406 -5.32 28.25 12.68
CA LEU A 406 -4.85 27.59 13.91
C LEU A 406 -5.83 26.51 14.39
N LEU A 407 -5.35 25.29 14.65
CA LEU A 407 -6.19 24.19 15.16
C LEU A 407 -6.94 24.57 16.45
N ASN A 408 -8.27 24.44 16.44
CA ASN A 408 -9.12 24.71 17.60
C ASN A 408 -9.89 23.44 18.04
N ALA A 409 -9.26 22.63 18.89
CA ALA A 409 -9.85 21.37 19.37
C ALA A 409 -11.12 21.55 20.21
N LYS A 410 -11.31 22.73 20.83
CA LYS A 410 -12.54 23.07 21.55
C LYS A 410 -13.72 23.12 20.56
N LYS A 411 -13.61 23.94 19.49
CA LYS A 411 -14.64 24.04 18.44
C LYS A 411 -14.84 22.69 17.73
N ALA A 412 -13.79 21.89 17.55
CA ALA A 412 -13.89 20.52 17.03
C ALA A 412 -14.72 19.58 17.94
N ALA A 413 -14.43 19.54 19.25
CA ALA A 413 -15.17 18.73 20.20
C ALA A 413 -16.64 19.19 20.37
N GLU A 414 -16.89 20.50 20.34
CA GLU A 414 -18.24 21.06 20.32
C GLU A 414 -18.99 20.68 19.02
N THR A 415 -18.30 20.68 17.88
CA THR A 415 -18.85 20.24 16.58
C THR A 415 -19.19 18.75 16.57
N ILE A 416 -18.40 17.88 17.21
CA ILE A 416 -18.75 16.47 17.44
C ILE A 416 -19.94 16.35 18.41
N THR A 417 -20.03 17.22 19.42
CA THR A 417 -21.09 17.18 20.45
C THR A 417 -22.47 17.54 19.88
N ALA A 418 -22.53 18.50 18.97
CA ALA A 418 -23.76 19.03 18.40
C ALA A 418 -24.27 18.29 17.14
N ASN A 419 -23.58 17.22 16.72
CA ASN A 419 -23.85 16.50 15.47
C ASN A 419 -25.30 15.98 15.42
N GLY A 420 -26.02 16.31 14.36
CA GLY A 420 -27.44 16.02 14.14
C GLY A 420 -28.41 17.13 14.59
N LEU A 421 -28.02 18.04 15.50
CA LEU A 421 -28.92 19.10 16.01
C LEU A 421 -28.43 20.53 15.74
N GLY A 422 -27.13 20.80 15.87
CA GLY A 422 -26.52 22.12 15.60
C GLY A 422 -25.38 22.08 14.59
N THR A 423 -24.92 20.88 14.24
CA THR A 423 -23.86 20.62 13.27
C THR A 423 -24.15 19.33 12.50
N VAL A 424 -23.46 19.12 11.39
CA VAL A 424 -23.47 17.85 10.65
C VAL A 424 -22.03 17.35 10.56
N ILE A 425 -21.83 16.05 10.78
CA ILE A 425 -20.64 15.29 10.41
C ILE A 425 -21.11 14.00 9.71
N SER A 426 -20.93 13.95 8.40
CA SER A 426 -21.33 12.86 7.50
C SER A 426 -20.12 12.31 6.73
N GLU A 427 -20.18 11.03 6.39
CA GLU A 427 -19.20 10.30 5.58
C GLU A 427 -20.01 9.61 4.48
N GLU A 428 -19.77 10.01 3.24
CA GLU A 428 -20.64 9.78 2.09
C GLU A 428 -19.82 9.18 0.92
N ILE A 429 -20.51 8.61 -0.07
CA ILE A 429 -19.88 8.05 -1.28
C ILE A 429 -20.56 8.67 -2.51
N LEU A 430 -19.76 9.22 -3.41
CA LEU A 430 -20.22 9.81 -4.67
C LEU A 430 -19.95 8.84 -5.82
N GLN A 431 -21.02 8.35 -6.44
CA GLN A 431 -20.99 7.48 -7.63
C GLN A 431 -20.79 8.32 -8.91
N GLN A 432 -20.32 7.69 -9.99
CA GLN A 432 -20.14 8.35 -11.28
C GLN A 432 -21.47 8.96 -11.79
N GLY A 433 -21.47 10.27 -12.03
CA GLY A 433 -22.64 11.04 -12.47
C GLY A 433 -23.62 11.40 -11.36
N GLN A 434 -23.32 11.11 -10.09
CA GLN A 434 -24.18 11.44 -8.95
C GLN A 434 -24.06 12.91 -8.54
N THR A 435 -25.16 13.46 -8.05
CA THR A 435 -25.17 14.67 -7.22
C THR A 435 -25.63 14.28 -5.81
N PHE A 436 -24.81 14.57 -4.79
CA PHE A 436 -25.26 14.57 -3.40
C PHE A 436 -25.99 15.89 -3.10
N THR A 437 -27.03 15.85 -2.27
CA THR A 437 -27.81 17.04 -1.91
C THR A 437 -28.32 16.96 -0.48
N MET A 438 -28.13 18.05 0.27
CA MET A 438 -28.57 18.22 1.66
C MET A 438 -29.22 19.59 1.84
N THR A 439 -30.33 19.64 2.56
CA THR A 439 -30.97 20.90 2.97
C THR A 439 -30.55 21.22 4.40
N VAL A 440 -30.15 22.46 4.68
CA VAL A 440 -29.80 22.93 6.03
C VAL A 440 -30.51 24.24 6.35
N ASN A 441 -30.99 24.37 7.58
CA ASN A 441 -31.48 25.63 8.11
C ASN A 441 -30.33 26.33 8.84
N SER A 442 -30.08 27.61 8.57
CA SER A 442 -29.08 28.38 9.30
C SER A 442 -29.64 28.86 10.64
N ASN A 443 -28.82 28.78 11.69
CA ASN A 443 -29.20 29.20 13.04
C ASN A 443 -29.39 30.72 13.21
N GLY A 444 -28.96 31.52 12.23
CA GLY A 444 -29.14 32.98 12.23
C GLY A 444 -28.21 33.77 13.16
N THR A 445 -27.27 33.11 13.86
CA THR A 445 -26.33 33.74 14.80
C THR A 445 -24.88 33.58 14.38
N GLU A 446 -24.50 32.40 13.89
CA GLU A 446 -23.15 32.07 13.42
C GLU A 446 -23.10 32.02 11.89
N PRO A 447 -21.93 32.21 11.25
CA PRO A 447 -21.76 31.96 9.82
C PRO A 447 -22.13 30.51 9.49
N LEU A 448 -22.93 30.29 8.43
CA LEU A 448 -23.18 28.95 7.91
C LEU A 448 -21.92 28.50 7.16
N GLN A 449 -21.19 27.53 7.72
CA GLN A 449 -19.97 26.99 7.13
C GLN A 449 -20.22 25.54 6.70
N ALA A 450 -19.70 25.16 5.53
CA ALA A 450 -19.68 23.77 5.08
C ALA A 450 -18.28 23.42 4.54
N THR A 451 -17.77 22.24 4.85
CA THR A 451 -16.50 21.73 4.32
C THR A 451 -16.68 20.32 3.82
N ILE A 452 -16.20 20.03 2.60
CA ILE A 452 -15.89 18.65 2.18
C ILE A 452 -14.39 18.39 2.22
N ALA A 453 -14.02 17.13 2.44
CA ALA A 453 -12.67 16.63 2.16
C ALA A 453 -12.72 15.17 1.70
N TRP A 454 -11.73 14.74 0.92
CA TRP A 454 -11.60 13.35 0.47
C TRP A 454 -10.15 12.90 0.45
N MET A 455 -9.94 11.59 0.60
CA MET A 455 -8.66 10.97 0.22
C MET A 455 -8.73 10.74 -1.28
N ASP A 456 -8.01 11.56 -2.05
CA ASP A 456 -7.99 11.48 -3.52
C ASP A 456 -7.04 10.37 -3.98
N VAL A 457 -7.24 9.87 -5.19
CA VAL A 457 -6.33 8.87 -5.78
C VAL A 457 -4.96 9.51 -6.10
N PRO A 458 -3.87 8.73 -6.21
CA PRO A 458 -2.54 9.29 -6.42
C PRO A 458 -2.41 10.04 -7.75
N GLY A 459 -1.88 11.25 -7.72
CA GLY A 459 -1.74 12.12 -8.89
C GLY A 459 -0.62 11.71 -9.85
N ILE A 460 -0.52 12.42 -10.97
CA ILE A 460 0.63 12.33 -11.89
C ILE A 460 1.80 13.10 -11.26
N THR A 461 3.01 12.52 -11.27
CA THR A 461 4.19 13.14 -10.67
C THR A 461 4.86 14.15 -11.61
N ASN A 462 5.21 15.31 -11.07
CA ASN A 462 6.18 16.20 -11.71
C ASN A 462 7.59 15.62 -11.48
N ASN A 463 8.34 15.43 -12.57
CA ASN A 463 9.68 14.83 -12.57
C ASN A 463 10.69 15.71 -13.37
N GLY A 464 10.68 17.02 -13.15
CA GLY A 464 11.70 17.93 -13.70
C GLY A 464 11.19 19.28 -14.22
N ASN A 465 9.88 19.49 -14.28
CA ASN A 465 9.29 20.75 -14.71
C ASN A 465 9.37 21.75 -13.55
N LEU A 466 9.99 22.92 -13.77
CA LEU A 466 10.01 23.98 -12.78
C LEU A 466 8.64 24.67 -12.69
N ASN A 467 8.07 24.73 -11.49
CA ASN A 467 6.84 25.46 -11.18
C ASN A 467 5.65 25.03 -12.06
N ASP A 468 5.36 23.72 -12.10
CA ASP A 468 4.34 23.14 -13.00
C ASP A 468 2.92 23.30 -12.42
N PRO A 469 2.05 24.16 -13.01
CA PRO A 469 0.74 24.45 -12.45
C PRO A 469 -0.31 23.35 -12.73
N THR A 470 0.10 22.21 -13.28
CA THR A 470 -0.80 21.08 -13.59
C THR A 470 -1.34 20.48 -12.30
N PRO A 471 -2.67 20.45 -12.07
CA PRO A 471 -3.26 19.92 -10.84
C PRO A 471 -2.83 18.48 -10.55
N ALA A 472 -2.33 18.25 -9.34
CA ALA A 472 -2.10 16.90 -8.83
C ALA A 472 -3.43 16.19 -8.48
N LEU A 473 -4.52 16.95 -8.33
CA LEU A 473 -5.89 16.47 -8.08
C LEU A 473 -6.38 15.61 -9.25
N VAL A 474 -7.08 14.51 -8.95
CA VAL A 474 -7.59 13.57 -9.96
C VAL A 474 -9.11 13.47 -9.88
N ASN A 475 -9.67 13.13 -8.72
CA ASN A 475 -11.11 13.19 -8.50
C ASN A 475 -11.50 14.60 -8.05
N ASP A 476 -11.81 15.46 -9.02
CA ASP A 476 -12.31 16.83 -8.82
C ASP A 476 -13.77 16.80 -8.32
N LEU A 477 -13.97 17.08 -7.04
CA LEU A 477 -15.26 17.15 -6.35
C LEU A 477 -15.61 18.60 -6.01
N ASP A 478 -16.89 18.95 -6.20
CA ASP A 478 -17.41 20.31 -6.15
C ASP A 478 -18.50 20.49 -5.10
N ILE A 479 -18.23 21.17 -3.99
CA ILE A 479 -19.27 21.69 -3.08
C ILE A 479 -19.81 23.03 -3.59
N ARG A 480 -21.14 23.20 -3.54
CA ARG A 480 -21.81 24.50 -3.65
C ARG A 480 -22.85 24.62 -2.53
N ILE A 481 -23.11 25.85 -2.09
CA ILE A 481 -24.31 26.16 -1.32
C ILE A 481 -25.18 27.09 -2.17
N THR A 482 -26.50 26.86 -2.19
CA THR A 482 -27.46 27.65 -2.96
C THR A 482 -28.63 28.13 -2.10
N LYS A 483 -29.20 29.29 -2.46
CA LYS A 483 -30.43 29.83 -1.89
C LYS A 483 -31.11 30.77 -2.88
N GLY A 484 -32.24 30.34 -3.44
CA GLY A 484 -32.90 31.07 -4.53
C GLY A 484 -31.99 31.10 -5.77
N THR A 485 -31.69 32.30 -6.26
CA THR A 485 -30.74 32.52 -7.36
C THR A 485 -29.28 32.69 -6.92
N SER A 486 -29.01 32.73 -5.61
CA SER A 486 -27.65 32.91 -5.09
C SER A 486 -26.92 31.57 -4.98
N THR A 487 -25.72 31.51 -5.55
CA THR A 487 -24.77 30.40 -5.40
C THR A 487 -23.53 30.89 -4.68
N TYR A 488 -23.05 30.11 -3.72
CA TYR A 488 -21.82 30.35 -2.96
C TYR A 488 -20.80 29.27 -3.33
N PHE A 489 -19.57 29.70 -3.58
CA PHE A 489 -18.46 28.86 -4.02
C PHE A 489 -17.43 28.68 -2.89
N PRO A 490 -16.61 27.62 -2.94
CA PRO A 490 -15.58 27.39 -1.94
C PRO A 490 -14.40 28.35 -2.07
N TRP A 491 -13.64 28.48 -0.99
CA TRP A 491 -12.38 29.23 -1.00
C TRP A 491 -11.29 28.53 -1.82
N LYS A 492 -10.49 29.34 -2.52
CA LYS A 492 -9.23 28.94 -3.16
C LYS A 492 -8.22 30.08 -3.13
N LEU A 493 -6.94 29.74 -3.27
CA LEU A 493 -5.88 30.72 -3.48
C LEU A 493 -5.97 31.34 -4.89
N THR A 494 -5.26 32.45 -5.09
CA THR A 494 -5.02 33.02 -6.43
C THR A 494 -3.63 32.62 -6.92
N SER A 495 -3.32 32.93 -8.19
CA SER A 495 -1.96 32.74 -8.73
C SER A 495 -0.89 33.62 -8.05
N ASN A 496 -1.29 34.60 -7.23
CA ASN A 496 -0.43 35.34 -6.33
C ASN A 496 -0.76 34.97 -4.88
N PRO A 497 0.12 34.28 -4.14
CA PRO A 497 -0.15 33.82 -2.77
C PRO A 497 -0.11 34.94 -1.71
N ASN A 498 0.26 36.17 -2.10
CA ASN A 498 0.12 37.35 -1.23
C ASN A 498 -1.32 37.88 -1.19
N ASP A 499 -2.11 37.64 -2.23
CA ASP A 499 -3.50 38.11 -2.30
C ASP A 499 -4.41 37.23 -1.43
N ASN A 500 -5.45 37.82 -0.85
CA ASN A 500 -6.46 37.08 -0.10
C ASN A 500 -7.10 35.98 -0.98
N ALA A 501 -7.45 34.85 -0.37
CA ALA A 501 -8.24 33.83 -1.03
C ALA A 501 -9.56 34.38 -1.58
N VAL A 502 -10.08 33.72 -2.62
CA VAL A 502 -11.33 34.08 -3.30
C VAL A 502 -12.33 32.94 -3.25
N ASN A 503 -13.62 33.28 -3.24
CA ASN A 503 -14.75 32.35 -3.21
C ASN A 503 -15.76 32.67 -4.34
N ASN A 504 -15.21 32.89 -5.54
CA ASN A 504 -15.93 33.36 -6.73
C ASN A 504 -16.07 32.29 -7.83
N GLY A 505 -15.64 31.06 -7.58
CA GLY A 505 -15.70 29.94 -8.51
C GLY A 505 -15.06 28.68 -7.92
N ASP A 506 -15.25 27.55 -8.58
CA ASP A 506 -14.76 26.19 -8.29
C ASP A 506 -13.31 26.15 -7.78
N ASN A 507 -13.00 25.34 -6.75
CA ASN A 507 -11.61 24.99 -6.41
C ASN A 507 -11.25 23.67 -7.11
N ASN A 508 -10.42 23.76 -8.13
CA ASN A 508 -10.07 22.63 -9.01
C ASN A 508 -8.71 22.00 -8.67
N VAL A 509 -8.18 22.24 -7.45
CA VAL A 509 -6.86 21.77 -7.02
C VAL A 509 -6.87 21.15 -5.62
N ASP A 510 -7.62 21.69 -4.66
CA ASP A 510 -7.63 21.18 -3.28
C ASP A 510 -8.60 20.00 -3.07
N ASN A 511 -8.15 18.97 -2.36
CA ASN A 511 -9.02 17.90 -1.83
C ASN A 511 -9.71 18.27 -0.49
N VAL A 512 -9.81 19.57 -0.21
CA VAL A 512 -10.55 20.17 0.91
C VAL A 512 -11.21 21.46 0.40
N GLU A 513 -12.53 21.46 0.26
CA GLU A 513 -13.27 22.66 -0.15
C GLU A 513 -14.10 23.19 1.03
N LYS A 514 -14.00 24.49 1.34
CA LYS A 514 -14.71 25.15 2.44
C LYS A 514 -15.51 26.37 1.94
N ILE A 515 -16.80 26.39 2.23
CA ILE A 515 -17.70 27.53 2.04
C ILE A 515 -18.02 28.15 3.40
N SER A 516 -18.09 29.48 3.49
CA SER A 516 -18.50 30.21 4.70
C SER A 516 -19.39 31.38 4.33
N ILE A 517 -20.65 31.36 4.77
CA ILE A 517 -21.66 32.39 4.50
C ILE A 517 -21.86 33.22 5.79
N PRO A 518 -21.29 34.44 5.88
CA PRO A 518 -21.53 35.32 7.02
C PRO A 518 -23.00 35.79 7.07
N SER A 519 -23.55 35.95 8.27
CA SER A 519 -24.94 36.40 8.50
C SER A 519 -25.99 35.59 7.72
N ALA A 520 -25.75 34.28 7.57
CA ALA A 520 -26.70 33.36 6.98
C ALA A 520 -28.02 33.32 7.78
N SER A 521 -29.13 33.05 7.09
CA SER A 521 -30.46 33.00 7.71
C SER A 521 -31.43 32.15 6.90
N GLY A 522 -32.30 31.38 7.58
CA GLY A 522 -33.25 30.48 6.92
C GLY A 522 -32.57 29.33 6.16
N THR A 523 -33.29 28.74 5.21
CA THR A 523 -32.89 27.48 4.54
C THR A 523 -31.94 27.70 3.36
N TYR A 524 -30.96 26.81 3.23
CA TYR A 524 -29.99 26.70 2.14
C TYR A 524 -29.91 25.24 1.67
N THR A 525 -29.50 25.03 0.41
CA THR A 525 -29.23 23.69 -0.14
C THR A 525 -27.74 23.55 -0.43
N ILE A 526 -27.10 22.57 0.19
CA ILE A 526 -25.73 22.13 -0.09
C ILE A 526 -25.81 21.05 -1.16
N THR A 527 -24.99 21.15 -2.20
CA THR A 527 -24.82 20.11 -3.23
C THR A 527 -23.35 19.74 -3.34
N VAL A 528 -23.06 18.45 -3.56
CA VAL A 528 -21.73 17.97 -3.94
C VAL A 528 -21.82 17.21 -5.26
N THR A 529 -21.05 17.64 -6.24
CA THR A 529 -20.91 17.02 -7.57
C THR A 529 -19.45 16.61 -7.80
N HIS A 530 -19.15 16.04 -8.97
CA HIS A 530 -17.77 15.87 -9.43
C HIS A 530 -17.66 16.21 -10.92
N LYS A 531 -16.45 16.49 -11.39
CA LYS A 531 -16.15 16.64 -12.83
C LYS A 531 -15.63 15.33 -13.43
N GLY A 532 -15.63 15.24 -14.76
CA GLY A 532 -15.00 14.13 -15.50
C GLY A 532 -15.51 12.72 -15.15
N THR A 533 -14.56 11.78 -15.05
CA THR A 533 -14.78 10.39 -14.66
C THR A 533 -14.00 10.11 -13.39
N LEU A 534 -14.66 9.60 -12.35
CA LEU A 534 -14.02 9.23 -11.10
C LEU A 534 -13.03 8.07 -11.33
N ALA A 535 -11.76 8.32 -11.06
CA ALA A 535 -10.69 7.36 -11.17
C ALA A 535 -10.74 6.35 -10.01
N LEU A 536 -10.45 5.09 -10.32
CA LEU A 536 -10.52 3.92 -9.44
C LEU A 536 -11.91 3.60 -8.83
N GLY A 537 -12.98 4.31 -9.22
CA GLY A 537 -14.35 4.01 -8.83
C GLY A 537 -15.02 5.15 -8.04
N PRO A 538 -16.07 4.87 -7.25
CA PRO A 538 -16.79 5.89 -6.48
C PRO A 538 -15.91 6.54 -5.41
N GLN A 539 -15.93 7.88 -5.34
CA GLN A 539 -15.11 8.63 -4.38
C GLN A 539 -15.83 8.75 -3.04
N SER A 540 -15.20 8.26 -1.96
CA SER A 540 -15.64 8.58 -0.59
C SER A 540 -15.26 10.02 -0.22
N PHE A 541 -16.18 10.78 0.36
CA PHE A 541 -15.92 12.11 0.89
C PHE A 541 -16.58 12.32 2.26
N SER A 542 -16.02 13.23 3.05
CA SER A 542 -16.57 13.62 4.35
C SER A 542 -17.13 15.03 4.25
N LEU A 543 -18.30 15.28 4.83
CA LEU A 543 -18.96 16.60 4.86
C LEU A 543 -19.18 17.04 6.32
N ILE A 544 -18.81 18.27 6.62
CA ILE A 544 -19.00 18.91 7.93
C ILE A 544 -19.70 20.25 7.77
N VAL A 545 -20.73 20.50 8.59
CA VAL A 545 -21.52 21.75 8.58
C VAL A 545 -21.61 22.34 9.99
N THR A 546 -21.38 23.64 10.13
CA THR A 546 -21.62 24.44 11.35
C THR A 546 -22.39 25.73 11.01
N GLY A 547 -22.98 26.40 12.01
CA GLY A 547 -23.89 27.53 11.78
C GLY A 547 -25.29 27.12 11.29
N ALA A 548 -25.59 25.83 11.36
CA ALA A 548 -26.89 25.25 11.05
C ALA A 548 -27.70 24.99 12.34
N ASN A 549 -28.99 24.68 12.17
CA ASN A 549 -29.81 24.04 13.18
C ASN A 549 -30.77 23.01 12.54
N SER A 550 -31.08 21.97 13.31
CA SER A 550 -32.12 20.99 13.03
C SER A 550 -33.04 20.87 14.24
N THR A 551 -34.29 20.55 14.01
CA THR A 551 -35.28 20.31 15.07
C THR A 551 -35.35 18.85 15.52
N PHE A 552 -34.65 17.95 14.81
CA PHE A 552 -34.50 16.54 15.17
C PHE A 552 -33.14 15.97 14.72
N ALA A 553 -32.74 14.82 15.29
CA ALA A 553 -31.55 14.07 14.92
C ALA A 553 -31.85 12.56 14.85
N VAL A 554 -31.13 11.83 13.99
CA VAL A 554 -31.27 10.39 13.77
C VAL A 554 -29.88 9.75 13.82
N THR A 555 -29.37 9.50 15.02
CA THR A 555 -28.05 8.91 15.26
C THR A 555 -28.11 7.39 15.17
N SER A 556 -27.20 6.71 14.44
CA SER A 556 -27.11 5.25 14.51
C SER A 556 -26.65 4.79 15.91
N LEU A 557 -27.30 3.75 16.43
CA LEU A 557 -26.91 2.98 17.60
C LEU A 557 -26.33 1.60 17.22
N SER A 558 -26.42 1.20 15.96
CA SER A 558 -25.81 -0.01 15.41
C SER A 558 -24.52 0.30 14.65
N GLU A 559 -23.55 -0.60 14.79
CA GLU A 559 -22.40 -0.73 13.89
C GLU A 559 -22.84 -1.33 12.55
N ASP A 560 -22.01 -1.18 11.51
CA ASP A 560 -22.23 -1.74 10.18
C ASP A 560 -22.31 -3.28 10.22
N GLN A 561 -23.21 -3.88 9.45
CA GLN A 561 -23.57 -5.30 9.61
C GLN A 561 -22.98 -6.17 8.50
N ILE A 562 -22.56 -7.38 8.87
CA ILE A 562 -22.18 -8.44 7.93
C ILE A 562 -23.11 -9.63 8.16
N VAL A 563 -23.98 -9.93 7.21
CA VAL A 563 -25.01 -10.98 7.34
C VAL A 563 -24.94 -12.01 6.22
N CYS A 564 -25.46 -13.19 6.50
CA CYS A 564 -25.80 -14.17 5.47
C CYS A 564 -27.14 -13.82 4.84
N SER A 565 -27.32 -14.08 3.55
CA SER A 565 -28.50 -13.74 2.76
C SER A 565 -29.82 -14.32 3.28
N ASN A 566 -29.74 -15.39 4.09
CA ASN A 566 -30.86 -16.04 4.77
C ASN A 566 -31.21 -15.41 6.14
N THR A 567 -30.50 -14.37 6.55
CA THR A 567 -30.67 -13.67 7.84
C THR A 567 -31.08 -12.22 7.58
N ALA A 568 -31.93 -11.64 8.42
CA ALA A 568 -32.25 -10.21 8.35
C ALA A 568 -31.14 -9.37 9.02
N ALA A 569 -30.84 -8.18 8.46
CA ALA A 569 -30.00 -7.18 9.09
C ALA A 569 -30.86 -6.21 9.90
N VAL A 570 -30.40 -5.80 11.10
CA VAL A 570 -31.18 -4.95 12.01
C VAL A 570 -30.32 -3.79 12.51
N TYR A 571 -30.76 -2.57 12.19
CA TYR A 571 -30.12 -1.33 12.60
C TYR A 571 -31.02 -0.56 13.55
N ASN A 572 -30.47 -0.08 14.67
CA ASN A 572 -31.19 0.78 15.60
C ASN A 572 -30.70 2.21 15.44
N PHE A 573 -31.62 3.17 15.44
CA PHE A 573 -31.33 4.60 15.36
C PHE A 573 -32.01 5.34 16.51
N GLN A 574 -31.30 6.23 17.19
CA GLN A 574 -31.89 7.13 18.18
C GLN A 574 -32.50 8.33 17.45
N HIS A 575 -33.83 8.41 17.40
CA HIS A 575 -34.50 9.67 17.12
C HIS A 575 -34.42 10.56 18.36
N THR A 576 -33.98 11.81 18.17
CA THR A 576 -34.00 12.88 19.17
C THR A 576 -34.72 14.07 18.56
N THR A 577 -35.58 14.75 19.32
CA THR A 577 -36.30 15.94 18.87
C THR A 577 -36.28 17.02 19.96
N THR A 578 -36.19 18.29 19.53
CA THR A 578 -36.26 19.46 20.42
C THR A 578 -37.67 20.08 20.44
N THR A 579 -38.57 19.63 19.57
CA THR A 579 -39.97 20.08 19.49
C THR A 579 -40.96 18.89 19.60
N SER A 580 -42.24 19.20 19.78
CA SER A 580 -43.35 18.24 19.78
C SER A 580 -43.91 17.93 18.39
N GLU A 581 -43.25 18.37 17.33
CA GLU A 581 -43.65 18.07 15.95
C GLU A 581 -43.24 16.65 15.54
N SER A 582 -43.96 16.04 14.60
CA SER A 582 -43.67 14.68 14.16
C SER A 582 -42.65 14.66 13.02
N THR A 583 -41.57 13.90 13.20
CA THR A 583 -40.65 13.51 12.12
C THR A 583 -41.21 12.29 11.42
N GLY A 584 -41.37 12.32 10.10
CA GLY A 584 -41.66 11.13 9.29
C GLY A 584 -40.37 10.38 8.96
N PHE A 585 -40.41 9.04 8.96
CA PHE A 585 -39.27 8.18 8.64
C PHE A 585 -39.53 7.34 7.38
N SER A 586 -38.47 7.15 6.59
CA SER A 586 -38.45 6.33 5.38
C SER A 586 -37.09 5.65 5.21
N ILE A 587 -37.02 4.58 4.42
CA ILE A 587 -35.76 3.90 4.07
C ILE A 587 -35.30 4.37 2.68
N VAL A 588 -34.01 4.64 2.54
CA VAL A 588 -33.33 4.99 1.29
C VAL A 588 -32.14 4.04 1.05
N GLY A 589 -31.68 3.92 -0.20
CA GLY A 589 -30.55 3.03 -0.55
C GLY A 589 -30.87 1.52 -0.51
N LEU A 590 -32.13 1.12 -0.24
CA LEU A 590 -32.54 -0.28 -0.21
C LEU A 590 -32.28 -0.96 -1.59
N PRO A 591 -31.47 -2.03 -1.67
CA PRO A 591 -31.16 -2.67 -2.94
C PRO A 591 -32.36 -3.42 -3.53
N ALA A 592 -32.47 -3.38 -4.86
CA ALA A 592 -33.57 -4.01 -5.60
C ALA A 592 -33.62 -5.52 -5.37
N GLY A 593 -34.71 -6.01 -4.76
CA GLY A 593 -34.92 -7.41 -4.37
C GLY A 593 -34.97 -7.63 -2.85
N ALA A 594 -34.35 -6.73 -2.07
CA ALA A 594 -34.49 -6.69 -0.62
C ALA A 594 -35.84 -6.07 -0.21
N SER A 595 -36.15 -6.13 1.08
CA SER A 595 -37.32 -5.46 1.69
C SER A 595 -36.90 -4.80 3.00
N GLY A 596 -37.52 -3.68 3.36
CA GLY A 596 -37.12 -2.88 4.51
C GLY A 596 -38.33 -2.42 5.31
N ASP A 597 -38.34 -2.75 6.61
CA ASP A 597 -39.39 -2.41 7.56
C ASP A 597 -38.84 -1.47 8.65
N LEU A 598 -39.68 -0.55 9.15
CA LEU A 598 -39.36 0.34 10.28
C LEU A 598 -40.28 0.05 11.47
N SER A 599 -39.75 0.06 12.70
CA SER A 599 -40.56 -0.09 13.92
C SER A 599 -41.54 1.06 14.16
N THR A 600 -41.32 2.21 13.54
CA THR A 600 -42.32 3.25 13.31
C THR A 600 -42.00 4.04 12.04
N THR A 601 -43.04 4.55 11.36
CA THR A 601 -42.92 5.46 10.23
C THR A 601 -42.97 6.94 10.63
N SER A 602 -43.17 7.27 11.91
CA SER A 602 -42.99 8.64 12.44
C SER A 602 -42.80 8.70 13.97
N SER A 603 -42.30 9.82 14.49
CA SER A 603 -42.31 10.10 15.94
C SER A 603 -42.18 11.59 16.25
N SER A 604 -42.83 12.03 17.34
CA SER A 604 -42.67 13.36 17.96
C SER A 604 -41.99 13.32 19.34
N VAL A 605 -41.33 12.21 19.67
CA VAL A 605 -40.61 12.02 20.95
C VAL A 605 -39.25 11.35 20.75
N ASN A 606 -38.38 11.47 21.75
CA ASN A 606 -37.08 10.79 21.76
C ASN A 606 -37.28 9.28 21.95
N GLN A 607 -36.92 8.48 20.95
CA GLN A 607 -37.09 7.02 20.98
C GLN A 607 -36.16 6.32 19.99
N THR A 608 -35.95 5.03 20.18
CA THR A 608 -35.29 4.19 19.16
C THR A 608 -36.25 3.88 18.02
N VAL A 609 -35.78 4.06 16.79
CA VAL A 609 -36.40 3.57 15.56
C VAL A 609 -35.52 2.43 15.04
N THR A 610 -36.11 1.26 14.80
CA THR A 610 -35.41 0.06 14.33
C THR A 610 -35.72 -0.14 12.86
N MET A 611 -34.70 -0.32 12.04
CA MET A 611 -34.77 -0.63 10.62
C MET A 611 -34.34 -2.09 10.40
N THR A 612 -35.25 -2.90 9.86
CA THR A 612 -35.02 -4.32 9.58
C THR A 612 -34.99 -4.53 8.08
N ILE A 613 -33.85 -5.01 7.55
CA ILE A 613 -33.68 -5.35 6.14
C ILE A 613 -33.78 -6.86 5.96
N SER A 614 -34.68 -7.30 5.09
CA SER A 614 -35.03 -8.70 4.83
C SER A 614 -35.00 -9.03 3.33
N ASN A 615 -35.36 -10.27 2.96
CA ASN A 615 -35.33 -10.78 1.58
C ASN A 615 -33.96 -10.74 0.88
N LEU A 616 -32.87 -10.73 1.65
CA LEU A 616 -31.48 -10.63 1.17
C LEU A 616 -31.03 -11.82 0.30
N ASN A 617 -31.78 -12.93 0.24
CA ASN A 617 -31.56 -14.01 -0.73
C ASN A 617 -31.81 -13.60 -2.20
N ASN A 618 -32.53 -12.50 -2.44
CA ASN A 618 -32.88 -12.03 -3.78
C ASN A 618 -31.89 -10.99 -4.35
N ILE A 619 -30.87 -10.60 -3.58
CA ILE A 619 -29.86 -9.63 -4.02
C ILE A 619 -28.49 -10.31 -4.21
N PRO A 620 -27.60 -9.76 -5.05
CA PRO A 620 -26.22 -10.23 -5.13
C PRO A 620 -25.49 -10.21 -3.77
N ALA A 621 -24.43 -11.01 -3.66
CA ALA A 621 -23.47 -10.83 -2.56
C ALA A 621 -22.60 -9.58 -2.84
N GLY A 622 -22.36 -8.78 -1.81
CA GLY A 622 -21.67 -7.48 -1.94
C GLY A 622 -21.94 -6.55 -0.76
N ASP A 623 -21.53 -5.29 -0.90
CA ASP A 623 -21.75 -4.23 0.07
C ASP A 623 -22.83 -3.25 -0.40
N TYR A 624 -23.63 -2.78 0.54
CA TYR A 624 -24.79 -1.92 0.31
C TYR A 624 -24.90 -0.82 1.38
N THR A 625 -24.83 0.44 0.96
CA THR A 625 -25.08 1.59 1.84
C THR A 625 -26.58 1.89 1.89
N ILE A 626 -27.21 1.60 3.03
CA ILE A 626 -28.66 1.76 3.26
C ILE A 626 -28.85 2.85 4.31
N GLY A 627 -29.91 3.66 4.25
CA GLY A 627 -30.14 4.74 5.21
C GLY A 627 -31.58 4.89 5.66
N ILE A 628 -31.73 5.44 6.86
CA ILE A 628 -33.00 5.99 7.33
C ILE A 628 -33.03 7.50 7.04
N ARG A 629 -34.12 7.97 6.43
CA ARG A 629 -34.38 9.39 6.19
C ARG A 629 -35.49 9.88 7.12
N GLY A 630 -35.14 10.85 7.97
CA GLY A 630 -36.09 11.65 8.74
C GLY A 630 -36.49 12.91 7.97
N THR A 631 -37.76 13.31 8.04
CA THR A 631 -38.29 14.50 7.36
C THR A 631 -39.33 15.21 8.22
N ARG A 632 -39.19 16.54 8.36
CA ARG A 632 -40.14 17.43 9.03
C ARG A 632 -40.20 18.77 8.30
N GLY A 633 -41.21 18.95 7.45
CA GLY A 633 -41.29 20.13 6.59
C GLY A 633 -40.13 20.17 5.58
N THR A 634 -39.29 21.21 5.66
CA THR A 634 -38.04 21.33 4.87
C THR A 634 -36.81 20.79 5.61
N ASP A 635 -36.94 20.42 6.89
CA ASP A 635 -35.89 19.84 7.72
C ASP A 635 -35.76 18.35 7.36
N VAL A 636 -34.63 17.94 6.75
CA VAL A 636 -34.42 16.59 6.21
C VAL A 636 -33.04 16.09 6.58
N GLU A 637 -33.00 15.01 7.36
CA GLU A 637 -31.76 14.30 7.71
C GLU A 637 -31.79 12.91 7.08
N THR A 638 -30.63 12.39 6.70
CA THR A 638 -30.50 11.00 6.24
C THR A 638 -29.28 10.38 6.90
N LYS A 639 -29.47 9.25 7.59
CA LYS A 639 -28.39 8.52 8.26
C LYS A 639 -28.18 7.17 7.58
N TYR A 640 -27.07 7.08 6.86
CA TYR A 640 -26.59 5.84 6.26
C TYR A 640 -25.87 4.93 7.26
N VAL A 641 -25.87 3.64 6.93
CA VAL A 641 -25.20 2.50 7.57
C VAL A 641 -24.85 1.48 6.48
N ASP A 642 -23.73 0.77 6.62
CA ASP A 642 -23.28 -0.19 5.60
C ASP A 642 -23.71 -1.63 5.93
N LEU A 643 -24.05 -2.37 4.87
CA LEU A 643 -24.53 -3.76 4.91
C LEU A 643 -23.73 -4.63 3.94
N ARG A 644 -22.89 -5.53 4.47
CA ARG A 644 -22.24 -6.60 3.71
C ARG A 644 -23.15 -7.84 3.71
N VAL A 645 -23.52 -8.34 2.54
CA VAL A 645 -24.30 -9.57 2.37
C VAL A 645 -23.45 -10.65 1.71
N TYR A 646 -23.34 -11.80 2.39
CA TYR A 646 -22.80 -13.03 1.81
C TYR A 646 -23.93 -13.99 1.46
N SER A 647 -23.92 -14.50 0.23
CA SER A 647 -24.87 -15.54 -0.20
C SER A 647 -24.34 -16.93 0.15
N ASN A 648 -25.24 -17.82 0.54
CA ASN A 648 -24.95 -19.25 0.67
C ASN A 648 -24.80 -19.96 -0.70
N THR A 649 -25.12 -19.27 -1.79
CA THR A 649 -25.08 -19.78 -3.16
C THR A 649 -23.91 -19.16 -3.91
N PHE A 650 -23.06 -19.99 -4.54
CA PHE A 650 -21.85 -19.54 -5.23
C PHE A 650 -21.99 -19.62 -6.75
N GLN A 651 -21.32 -18.71 -7.44
CA GLN A 651 -20.91 -18.90 -8.83
C GLN A 651 -19.54 -19.61 -8.85
N ASN A 652 -19.27 -20.39 -9.90
CA ASN A 652 -17.96 -21.03 -10.07
C ASN A 652 -16.86 -19.96 -10.18
N SER A 653 -15.69 -20.20 -9.56
CA SER A 653 -14.52 -19.35 -9.78
C SER A 653 -14.09 -19.36 -11.25
N THR A 654 -13.71 -18.19 -11.77
CA THR A 654 -13.08 -18.09 -13.09
C THR A 654 -11.61 -18.44 -12.97
N LEU A 655 -11.19 -19.54 -13.58
CA LEU A 655 -9.82 -20.02 -13.56
C LEU A 655 -9.02 -19.36 -14.71
N LEU A 656 -7.79 -18.93 -14.45
CA LEU A 656 -6.99 -18.12 -15.37
C LEU A 656 -5.76 -18.89 -15.88
N SER A 657 -4.97 -19.44 -14.97
CA SER A 657 -3.73 -20.17 -15.27
C SER A 657 -3.62 -21.41 -14.38
N PRO A 658 -3.10 -22.56 -14.89
CA PRO A 658 -2.83 -22.86 -16.29
C PRO A 658 -4.13 -22.93 -17.11
N ALA A 659 -4.08 -22.50 -18.36
CA ALA A 659 -5.23 -22.53 -19.27
C ALA A 659 -5.74 -23.98 -19.49
N ASN A 660 -7.05 -24.16 -19.61
CA ASN A 660 -7.64 -25.50 -19.67
C ASN A 660 -7.17 -26.31 -20.90
N ASN A 661 -6.73 -27.54 -20.67
CA ASN A 661 -6.14 -28.48 -21.64
C ASN A 661 -4.76 -28.06 -22.19
N ILE A 662 -4.05 -27.13 -21.54
CA ILE A 662 -2.66 -26.81 -21.93
C ILE A 662 -1.72 -27.99 -21.66
N SER A 663 -0.73 -28.19 -22.51
CA SER A 663 0.28 -29.23 -22.38
C SER A 663 1.69 -28.67 -22.56
N GLY A 664 2.70 -29.35 -22.01
CA GLY A 664 4.07 -28.84 -21.98
C GLY A 664 4.37 -27.93 -20.78
N VAL A 665 3.58 -28.04 -19.70
CA VAL A 665 3.78 -27.26 -18.47
C VAL A 665 4.98 -27.80 -17.67
N ALA A 666 5.75 -26.94 -17.02
CA ALA A 666 6.84 -27.36 -16.15
C ALA A 666 6.32 -28.14 -14.90
N PRO A 667 7.13 -29.03 -14.30
CA PRO A 667 6.80 -29.73 -13.06
C PRO A 667 6.59 -28.86 -11.80
N THR A 668 6.84 -27.55 -11.89
CA THR A 668 6.40 -26.53 -10.92
C THR A 668 5.57 -25.50 -11.68
N VAL A 669 4.42 -25.12 -11.10
CA VAL A 669 3.43 -24.27 -11.78
C VAL A 669 2.57 -23.50 -10.77
N GLN A 670 2.23 -22.26 -11.12
CA GLN A 670 1.28 -21.42 -10.38
C GLN A 670 -0.15 -21.65 -10.91
N LEU A 671 -1.10 -21.82 -9.99
CA LEU A 671 -2.53 -21.78 -10.25
C LEU A 671 -3.04 -20.36 -9.97
N ASP A 672 -3.84 -19.79 -10.85
CA ASP A 672 -4.38 -18.43 -10.75
C ASP A 672 -5.88 -18.40 -11.05
N TRP A 673 -6.66 -17.66 -10.25
CA TRP A 673 -8.10 -17.46 -10.47
C TRP A 673 -8.54 -16.03 -10.19
N ALA A 674 -9.71 -15.65 -10.69
CA ALA A 674 -10.31 -14.35 -10.41
C ALA A 674 -10.93 -14.31 -8.99
N PRO A 675 -10.83 -13.17 -8.27
CA PRO A 675 -11.51 -12.99 -6.99
C PRO A 675 -13.04 -12.99 -7.15
N SER A 676 -13.75 -13.43 -6.12
CA SER A 676 -15.21 -13.44 -6.07
C SER A 676 -15.73 -12.57 -4.92
N ALA A 677 -16.65 -11.65 -5.22
CA ALA A 677 -17.29 -10.81 -4.20
C ALA A 677 -18.08 -11.60 -3.14
N ASN A 678 -18.41 -12.87 -3.39
CA ASN A 678 -19.07 -13.76 -2.42
C ASN A 678 -18.09 -14.65 -1.62
N ALA A 679 -16.77 -14.52 -1.80
CA ALA A 679 -15.77 -15.34 -1.12
C ALA A 679 -15.01 -14.56 -0.03
N GLU A 680 -14.68 -15.26 1.06
CA GLU A 680 -13.74 -14.84 2.11
C GLU A 680 -12.49 -15.74 2.11
N SER A 681 -12.60 -16.95 1.56
CA SER A 681 -11.49 -17.87 1.28
C SER A 681 -11.83 -18.79 0.10
N TYR A 682 -10.84 -19.55 -0.35
CA TYR A 682 -10.94 -20.52 -1.44
C TYR A 682 -10.33 -21.85 -1.01
N ILE A 683 -11.02 -22.96 -1.26
CA ILE A 683 -10.42 -24.29 -1.14
C ILE A 683 -9.85 -24.70 -2.50
N VAL A 684 -8.52 -24.72 -2.59
CA VAL A 684 -7.75 -25.21 -3.73
C VAL A 684 -7.76 -26.73 -3.71
N GLN A 685 -8.26 -27.35 -4.77
CA GLN A 685 -8.24 -28.80 -4.95
C GLN A 685 -7.51 -29.18 -6.23
N VAL A 686 -6.57 -30.13 -6.11
CA VAL A 686 -5.81 -30.69 -7.23
C VAL A 686 -5.75 -32.21 -7.12
N ALA A 687 -6.01 -32.91 -8.22
CA ALA A 687 -6.08 -34.36 -8.30
C ALA A 687 -5.38 -34.89 -9.57
N THR A 688 -5.06 -36.18 -9.56
CA THR A 688 -4.59 -36.94 -10.75
C THR A 688 -5.74 -37.47 -11.60
N ASP A 689 -6.98 -37.38 -11.11
CA ASP A 689 -8.20 -37.84 -11.78
C ASP A 689 -9.25 -36.72 -11.88
N SER A 690 -10.06 -36.74 -12.94
CA SER A 690 -11.09 -35.72 -13.18
C SER A 690 -12.31 -35.80 -12.25
N GLY A 691 -12.45 -36.90 -11.50
CA GLY A 691 -13.47 -37.08 -10.46
C GLY A 691 -13.07 -36.47 -9.11
N PHE A 692 -11.80 -36.09 -8.93
CA PHE A 692 -11.21 -35.69 -7.66
C PHE A 692 -11.31 -36.79 -6.58
N GLY A 693 -11.23 -38.05 -7.01
CA GLY A 693 -11.27 -39.23 -6.13
C GLY A 693 -10.04 -39.35 -5.23
N THR A 694 -8.87 -38.85 -5.64
CA THR A 694 -7.71 -38.67 -4.76
C THR A 694 -7.13 -37.27 -4.90
N LEU A 695 -7.24 -36.48 -3.83
CA LEU A 695 -6.72 -35.11 -3.75
C LEU A 695 -5.23 -35.13 -3.38
N MET A 696 -4.38 -34.59 -4.26
CA MET A 696 -3.00 -34.25 -3.93
C MET A 696 -2.92 -32.96 -3.11
N VAL A 697 -3.81 -32.00 -3.42
CA VAL A 697 -3.97 -30.73 -2.70
C VAL A 697 -5.43 -30.59 -2.32
N ASN A 698 -5.66 -30.20 -1.07
CA ASN A 698 -6.95 -29.79 -0.52
C ASN A 698 -6.67 -28.77 0.59
N GLN A 699 -6.41 -27.52 0.21
CA GLN A 699 -5.95 -26.47 1.11
C GLN A 699 -6.85 -25.24 1.01
N GLU A 700 -7.11 -24.59 2.14
CA GLU A 700 -7.87 -23.34 2.20
C GLU A 700 -6.91 -22.15 2.24
N VAL A 701 -7.12 -21.17 1.36
CA VAL A 701 -6.30 -19.97 1.20
C VAL A 701 -7.16 -18.71 1.07
N THR A 702 -6.61 -17.55 1.44
CA THR A 702 -7.22 -16.22 1.19
C THR A 702 -6.84 -15.66 -0.18
N GLU A 703 -5.63 -15.96 -0.64
CA GLU A 703 -5.10 -15.49 -1.91
C GLU A 703 -5.83 -16.07 -3.12
N THR A 704 -5.67 -15.43 -4.28
CA THR A 704 -6.20 -15.92 -5.56
C THR A 704 -5.18 -16.71 -6.39
N THR A 705 -4.10 -17.16 -5.75
CA THR A 705 -2.98 -17.88 -6.39
C THR A 705 -2.51 -19.05 -5.53
N TYR A 706 -1.93 -20.09 -6.14
CA TYR A 706 -1.36 -21.25 -5.41
C TYR A 706 -0.25 -21.96 -6.19
N PHE A 707 0.91 -22.18 -5.58
CA PHE A 707 2.04 -22.88 -6.22
C PHE A 707 1.98 -24.40 -6.03
N LEU A 708 2.07 -25.14 -7.14
CA LEU A 708 2.33 -26.57 -7.18
C LEU A 708 3.81 -26.84 -7.48
N ASN A 709 4.38 -27.82 -6.80
CA ASN A 709 5.78 -28.22 -6.91
C ASN A 709 5.88 -29.75 -6.97
N ASN A 710 7.00 -30.26 -7.48
CA ASN A 710 7.32 -31.70 -7.55
C ASN A 710 6.26 -32.54 -8.29
N LEU A 711 5.63 -31.98 -9.33
CA LEU A 711 4.73 -32.75 -10.18
C LEU A 711 5.51 -33.79 -11.01
N THR A 712 4.86 -34.89 -11.37
CA THR A 712 5.42 -35.88 -12.29
C THR A 712 5.46 -35.29 -13.70
N PRO A 713 6.58 -35.35 -14.45
CA PRO A 713 6.61 -34.98 -15.87
C PRO A 713 5.69 -35.85 -16.73
N GLN A 714 5.27 -35.33 -17.88
CA GLN A 714 4.39 -36.02 -18.86
C GLN A 714 3.02 -36.49 -18.32
N TYR A 715 2.57 -35.94 -17.20
CA TYR A 715 1.40 -36.40 -16.43
C TYR A 715 0.25 -35.37 -16.46
N ASN A 716 -1.00 -35.85 -16.38
CA ASN A 716 -2.20 -35.00 -16.39
C ASN A 716 -2.66 -34.65 -14.98
N TYR A 717 -2.95 -33.37 -14.74
CA TYR A 717 -3.46 -32.87 -13.47
C TYR A 717 -4.75 -32.10 -13.65
N TYR A 718 -5.70 -32.33 -12.74
CA TYR A 718 -7.01 -31.69 -12.70
C TYR A 718 -7.07 -30.79 -11.47
N TRP A 719 -7.56 -29.57 -11.63
CA TRP A 719 -7.66 -28.61 -10.55
C TRP A 719 -8.98 -27.83 -10.59
N ARG A 720 -9.44 -27.41 -9.40
CA ARG A 720 -10.63 -26.60 -9.22
C ARG A 720 -10.52 -25.76 -7.94
N ILE A 721 -11.25 -24.65 -7.93
CA ILE A 721 -11.27 -23.70 -6.81
C ILE A 721 -12.69 -23.63 -6.28
N LEU A 722 -12.91 -24.03 -5.03
CA LEU A 722 -14.21 -23.94 -4.35
C LEU A 722 -14.24 -22.67 -3.48
N PRO A 723 -14.96 -21.60 -3.87
CA PRO A 723 -15.09 -20.41 -3.01
C PRO A 723 -15.86 -20.73 -1.73
N LYS A 724 -15.52 -20.02 -0.65
CA LYS A 724 -16.06 -20.21 0.69
C LYS A 724 -16.28 -18.86 1.38
N ASN A 725 -17.30 -18.77 2.23
CA ASN A 725 -17.54 -17.66 3.13
C ASN A 725 -18.10 -18.18 4.47
N ARG A 726 -18.38 -17.27 5.40
CA ARG A 726 -19.00 -17.55 6.71
C ARG A 726 -20.38 -18.22 6.67
N CYS A 727 -21.04 -18.24 5.51
CA CYS A 727 -22.41 -18.75 5.34
C CYS A 727 -22.45 -20.14 4.71
N ALA A 728 -21.50 -20.46 3.81
CA ALA A 728 -21.41 -21.75 3.12
C ALA A 728 -20.02 -21.97 2.49
N THR A 729 -19.82 -23.19 1.97
CA THR A 729 -18.69 -23.55 1.10
C THR A 729 -19.26 -24.08 -0.21
N ALA A 730 -18.69 -23.68 -1.36
CA ALA A 730 -19.11 -24.20 -2.64
C ALA A 730 -18.86 -25.72 -2.73
N THR A 731 -19.86 -26.47 -3.20
CA THR A 731 -19.79 -27.93 -3.39
C THR A 731 -19.41 -28.35 -4.81
N SER A 732 -19.43 -27.40 -5.75
CA SER A 732 -19.05 -27.56 -7.14
C SER A 732 -18.24 -26.34 -7.62
N SER A 733 -17.44 -26.54 -8.65
CA SER A 733 -16.75 -25.47 -9.39
C SER A 733 -16.31 -25.99 -10.76
N THR A 734 -15.85 -25.08 -11.62
CA THR A 734 -15.27 -25.41 -12.92
C THR A 734 -13.97 -26.20 -12.70
N VAL A 735 -13.78 -27.28 -13.46
CA VAL A 735 -12.55 -28.07 -13.46
C VAL A 735 -11.71 -27.67 -14.66
N TYR A 736 -10.48 -27.23 -14.42
CA TYR A 736 -9.45 -27.10 -15.44
C TYR A 736 -8.48 -28.28 -15.36
N ASN A 737 -7.80 -28.58 -16.45
CA ASN A 737 -6.74 -29.58 -16.50
C ASN A 737 -5.53 -29.09 -17.28
N PHE A 738 -4.37 -29.63 -16.98
CA PHE A 738 -3.12 -29.39 -17.72
C PHE A 738 -2.24 -30.64 -17.73
N GLN A 739 -1.37 -30.75 -18.73
CA GLN A 739 -0.36 -31.81 -18.82
C GLN A 739 1.04 -31.23 -18.64
N THR A 740 1.82 -31.80 -17.72
CA THR A 740 3.25 -31.49 -17.62
C THR A 740 4.02 -31.98 -18.86
N GLY A 741 5.06 -31.26 -19.26
CA GLY A 741 5.86 -31.60 -20.43
C GLY A 741 6.88 -32.72 -20.20
N ALA A 742 7.59 -33.08 -21.26
CA ALA A 742 8.84 -33.80 -21.18
C ALA A 742 9.98 -32.80 -20.93
N LEU A 743 10.86 -33.10 -19.97
CA LEU A 743 12.05 -32.28 -19.68
C LEU A 743 13.27 -32.79 -20.45
N ASN A 744 13.85 -31.92 -21.28
CA ASN A 744 15.13 -32.15 -21.94
C ASN A 744 16.22 -31.33 -21.23
N CYS A 745 16.87 -31.94 -20.24
CA CYS A 745 17.91 -31.34 -19.39
C CYS A 745 19.31 -31.49 -19.98
N GLY A 746 20.24 -30.61 -19.57
CA GLY A 746 21.62 -30.60 -20.06
C GLY A 746 21.89 -29.55 -21.14
N GLN A 747 21.01 -28.55 -21.28
CA GLN A 747 21.19 -27.44 -22.21
C GLN A 747 22.06 -26.38 -21.52
N VAL A 748 23.39 -26.54 -21.61
CA VAL A 748 24.38 -25.72 -20.91
C VAL A 748 24.84 -24.53 -21.76
N PHE A 749 24.77 -23.34 -21.19
CA PHE A 749 25.28 -22.09 -21.75
C PHE A 749 26.29 -21.50 -20.76
N SER A 750 27.53 -21.33 -21.19
CA SER A 750 28.61 -20.76 -20.38
C SER A 750 28.89 -19.32 -20.79
N ALA A 751 29.27 -18.49 -19.83
CA ALA A 751 29.73 -17.13 -20.11
C ALA A 751 31.02 -17.15 -20.93
N THR A 752 31.17 -16.14 -21.79
CA THR A 752 32.36 -15.92 -22.63
C THR A 752 32.88 -14.48 -22.55
N ASP A 753 32.08 -13.56 -22.03
CA ASP A 753 32.49 -12.20 -21.69
C ASP A 753 32.65 -12.10 -20.17
N PHE A 754 33.83 -11.68 -19.74
CA PHE A 754 34.21 -11.46 -18.34
C PHE A 754 34.87 -10.08 -18.18
N SER A 755 34.62 -9.15 -19.10
CA SER A 755 35.16 -7.77 -19.06
C SER A 755 34.85 -7.06 -17.74
N GLU A 756 33.60 -7.13 -17.29
CA GLU A 756 33.12 -6.55 -16.03
C GLU A 756 33.09 -7.57 -14.86
N ALA A 757 33.85 -8.67 -14.94
CA ALA A 757 33.83 -9.74 -13.93
C ALA A 757 34.60 -9.41 -12.62
N THR A 758 35.29 -8.27 -12.56
CA THR A 758 36.17 -7.91 -11.43
C THR A 758 35.40 -7.18 -10.34
N ILE A 759 35.42 -7.74 -9.13
CA ILE A 759 34.85 -7.13 -7.92
C ILE A 759 35.94 -6.23 -7.31
N ALA A 760 35.86 -4.93 -7.57
CA ALA A 760 36.83 -3.95 -7.06
C ALA A 760 36.77 -3.82 -5.53
N ALA A 761 37.90 -3.51 -4.88
CA ALA A 761 38.01 -3.45 -3.43
C ALA A 761 37.43 -2.17 -2.78
N THR A 762 36.18 -1.85 -3.13
CA THR A 762 35.53 -0.56 -2.84
C THR A 762 34.02 -0.74 -2.67
N ALA A 763 33.46 -0.19 -1.58
CA ALA A 763 32.05 -0.36 -1.20
C ALA A 763 31.06 -0.18 -2.35
N ASN A 764 30.18 -1.19 -2.52
CA ASN A 764 29.23 -1.32 -3.63
C ASN A 764 29.93 -1.50 -4.98
N ALA A 765 30.99 -2.32 -5.02
CA ALA A 765 31.52 -2.83 -6.27
C ALA A 765 30.53 -3.82 -6.87
N VAL A 766 30.27 -3.69 -8.16
CA VAL A 766 29.39 -4.57 -8.91
C VAL A 766 30.20 -5.19 -10.02
N ALA A 767 30.38 -6.50 -9.97
CA ALA A 767 30.81 -7.29 -11.12
C ALA A 767 29.58 -7.88 -11.83
N SER A 768 29.63 -7.97 -13.15
CA SER A 768 28.58 -8.58 -13.96
C SER A 768 29.16 -9.50 -15.04
N VAL A 769 28.47 -10.62 -15.29
CA VAL A 769 28.88 -11.61 -16.29
C VAL A 769 27.65 -12.08 -17.08
N PRO A 770 27.54 -11.74 -18.38
CA PRO A 770 26.40 -12.11 -19.21
C PRO A 770 26.56 -13.49 -19.88
N VAL A 771 25.43 -14.18 -20.09
CA VAL A 771 25.29 -15.43 -20.84
C VAL A 771 24.18 -15.26 -21.86
N LEU A 772 24.50 -15.38 -23.15
CA LEU A 772 23.50 -15.40 -24.22
C LEU A 772 22.92 -16.82 -24.36
N VAL A 773 21.64 -16.98 -24.03
CA VAL A 773 20.87 -18.21 -24.19
C VAL A 773 20.06 -18.14 -25.48
N THR A 774 20.09 -19.21 -26.27
CA THR A 774 19.34 -19.33 -27.54
C THR A 774 18.91 -20.76 -27.79
N GLY A 775 17.72 -20.97 -28.35
CA GLY A 775 17.24 -22.29 -28.76
C GLY A 775 15.73 -22.40 -28.97
N GLY A 776 14.96 -21.34 -28.73
CA GLY A 776 13.48 -21.38 -28.69
C GLY A 776 12.97 -22.23 -27.52
N MET A 777 13.64 -22.17 -26.37
CA MET A 777 13.36 -23.03 -25.22
C MET A 777 12.35 -22.40 -24.26
N THR A 778 11.56 -23.24 -23.61
CA THR A 778 10.75 -22.86 -22.43
C THR A 778 11.41 -23.47 -21.19
N VAL A 779 11.58 -22.69 -20.12
CA VAL A 779 12.21 -23.16 -18.88
C VAL A 779 11.30 -24.17 -18.19
N GLY A 780 11.73 -25.42 -18.13
CA GLY A 780 11.15 -26.49 -17.31
C GLY A 780 11.87 -26.72 -15.98
N GLY A 781 13.04 -26.11 -15.84
CA GLY A 781 13.92 -26.13 -14.68
C GLY A 781 15.24 -25.47 -15.04
N LEU A 782 15.89 -24.86 -14.06
CA LEU A 782 17.14 -24.11 -14.22
C LEU A 782 18.11 -24.44 -13.08
N THR A 783 19.38 -24.57 -13.42
CA THR A 783 20.49 -24.63 -12.46
C THR A 783 21.61 -23.69 -12.91
N ALA A 784 22.24 -23.01 -11.95
CA ALA A 784 23.29 -22.02 -12.22
C ALA A 784 24.59 -22.43 -11.52
N THR A 785 25.67 -22.65 -12.28
CA THR A 785 26.99 -22.97 -11.72
C THR A 785 27.85 -21.72 -11.74
N ILE A 786 28.39 -21.37 -10.57
CA ILE A 786 29.25 -20.20 -10.35
C ILE A 786 30.56 -20.59 -9.67
N ASP A 787 31.63 -19.91 -10.07
CA ASP A 787 32.91 -19.87 -9.38
C ASP A 787 33.26 -18.40 -9.16
N ILE A 788 33.37 -17.99 -7.91
CA ILE A 788 33.71 -16.63 -7.48
C ILE A 788 34.83 -16.72 -6.45
N SER A 789 35.95 -16.05 -6.72
CA SER A 789 36.98 -15.80 -5.72
C SER A 789 36.80 -14.41 -5.14
N HIS A 790 36.61 -14.32 -3.84
CA HIS A 790 36.40 -13.11 -3.04
C HIS A 790 36.66 -13.49 -1.57
N THR A 791 37.43 -12.68 -0.84
CA THR A 791 37.64 -12.88 0.60
C THR A 791 36.53 -12.18 1.37
N TYR A 792 36.06 -12.78 2.46
CA TYR A 792 34.90 -12.32 3.23
C TYR A 792 33.60 -12.27 2.41
N ILE A 793 33.10 -13.44 2.03
CA ILE A 793 31.86 -13.55 1.25
C ILE A 793 30.60 -13.09 1.99
N GLU A 794 30.68 -12.70 3.28
CA GLU A 794 29.61 -11.94 3.95
C GLU A 794 29.36 -10.56 3.34
N ASP A 795 30.33 -9.97 2.65
CA ASP A 795 30.14 -8.67 2.02
C ASP A 795 29.36 -8.78 0.68
N MET A 796 29.17 -10.01 0.19
CA MET A 796 28.58 -10.31 -1.11
C MET A 796 27.05 -10.48 -1.10
N THR A 797 26.38 -9.95 -2.11
CA THR A 797 25.03 -10.35 -2.53
C THR A 797 25.03 -10.67 -4.01
N ILE A 798 24.48 -11.83 -4.37
CA ILE A 798 24.58 -12.40 -5.72
C ILE A 798 23.18 -12.56 -6.31
N TYR A 799 22.99 -12.05 -7.52
CA TYR A 799 21.71 -12.11 -8.26
C TYR A 799 21.89 -12.78 -9.62
N LEU A 800 20.82 -13.44 -10.08
CA LEU A 800 20.62 -13.82 -11.47
C LEU A 800 19.49 -13.00 -12.07
N GLU A 801 19.78 -12.25 -13.13
CA GLU A 801 18.81 -11.55 -13.97
C GLU A 801 18.46 -12.42 -15.18
N GLY A 802 17.16 -12.60 -15.45
CA GLY A 802 16.65 -13.19 -16.70
C GLY A 802 16.52 -12.16 -17.83
N PRO A 803 16.21 -12.59 -19.07
CA PRO A 803 16.26 -11.70 -20.23
C PRO A 803 15.16 -10.63 -20.29
N GLU A 804 15.47 -9.53 -20.98
CA GLU A 804 14.55 -8.42 -21.29
C GLU A 804 13.21 -8.91 -21.88
N ALA A 805 13.26 -9.96 -22.72
CA ALA A 805 12.09 -10.59 -23.34
C ALA A 805 11.07 -11.17 -22.35
N ILE A 806 11.46 -11.39 -21.08
CA ILE A 806 10.58 -11.80 -19.98
C ILE A 806 10.49 -10.74 -18.85
N GLY A 807 10.91 -9.50 -19.14
CA GLY A 807 10.82 -8.36 -18.22
C GLY A 807 11.97 -8.22 -17.22
N SER A 808 13.14 -8.80 -17.51
CA SER A 808 14.32 -8.85 -16.63
C SER A 808 14.04 -9.20 -15.15
N PRO A 809 13.49 -10.39 -14.83
CA PRO A 809 13.27 -10.79 -13.45
C PRO A 809 14.60 -11.08 -12.74
N TYR A 810 14.76 -10.53 -11.53
CA TYR A 810 15.90 -10.79 -10.65
C TYR A 810 15.56 -11.90 -9.65
N ILE A 811 16.46 -12.85 -9.46
CA ILE A 811 16.42 -13.89 -8.42
C ILE A 811 17.69 -13.80 -7.59
N LYS A 812 17.54 -13.60 -6.28
CA LYS A 812 18.66 -13.55 -5.33
C LYS A 812 19.17 -14.95 -5.02
N LEU A 813 20.43 -15.20 -5.32
CA LEU A 813 21.08 -16.49 -5.15
C LEU A 813 21.69 -16.62 -3.75
N PHE A 814 22.42 -15.58 -3.31
CA PHE A 814 23.00 -15.46 -1.97
C PHE A 814 22.89 -14.02 -1.46
N GLU A 815 22.84 -13.86 -0.14
CA GLU A 815 22.87 -12.57 0.55
C GLU A 815 23.67 -12.73 1.83
N GLU A 816 24.78 -11.98 1.90
CA GLU A 816 25.70 -11.87 3.03
C GLU A 816 26.08 -13.22 3.68
N PRO A 817 26.43 -14.26 2.89
CA PRO A 817 26.64 -15.59 3.43
C PRO A 817 27.96 -15.75 4.20
N CYS A 818 27.94 -16.59 5.23
CA CYS A 818 29.12 -17.29 5.77
C CYS A 818 30.22 -16.49 6.50
N GLY A 819 30.06 -15.20 6.77
CA GLY A 819 31.00 -14.44 7.62
C GLY A 819 32.36 -14.18 6.95
N ASP A 820 33.40 -14.03 7.77
CA ASP A 820 34.83 -13.84 7.42
C ASP A 820 35.48 -15.01 6.61
N ASN A 821 34.71 -15.84 5.90
CA ASN A 821 35.21 -16.95 5.09
C ASN A 821 35.29 -16.58 3.60
N ASP A 822 36.07 -17.33 2.82
CA ASP A 822 36.37 -16.98 1.42
C ASP A 822 35.74 -17.93 0.38
N ASN A 823 35.46 -17.36 -0.80
CA ASN A 823 35.14 -18.00 -2.08
C ASN A 823 33.88 -18.90 -2.16
N ILE A 824 33.25 -18.91 -3.33
CA ILE A 824 32.04 -19.70 -3.65
C ILE A 824 32.29 -20.50 -4.94
N VAL A 825 32.17 -21.83 -4.87
CA VAL A 825 32.30 -22.73 -6.04
C VAL A 825 31.12 -23.71 -6.06
N ALA A 826 29.97 -23.23 -6.52
CA ALA A 826 28.66 -23.79 -6.21
C ALA A 826 27.79 -24.03 -7.44
N THR A 827 26.94 -25.05 -7.39
CA THR A 827 25.86 -25.31 -8.36
C THR A 827 24.51 -25.08 -7.68
N LEU A 828 23.79 -24.07 -8.14
CA LEU A 828 22.57 -23.57 -7.52
C LEU A 828 21.38 -24.31 -8.12
N SER A 829 20.56 -24.92 -7.27
CA SER A 829 19.41 -25.72 -7.66
C SER A 829 18.34 -25.71 -6.57
N ASP A 830 17.06 -25.60 -6.94
CA ASP A 830 15.95 -25.64 -5.99
C ASP A 830 15.83 -26.99 -5.24
N ALA A 831 16.41 -28.05 -5.82
CA ALA A 831 16.54 -29.38 -5.23
C ALA A 831 17.90 -29.61 -4.51
N GLY A 832 18.75 -28.58 -4.43
CA GLY A 832 19.98 -28.60 -3.64
C GLY A 832 19.71 -28.57 -2.14
N ILE A 833 20.74 -28.86 -1.34
CA ILE A 833 20.67 -28.71 0.12
C ILE A 833 20.86 -27.23 0.50
N ALA A 834 20.35 -26.81 1.66
CA ALA A 834 20.77 -25.52 2.23
C ALA A 834 22.30 -25.51 2.37
N PHE A 835 22.96 -24.41 1.99
CA PHE A 835 24.41 -24.33 2.05
C PHE A 835 24.90 -24.33 3.50
N SER A 836 26.10 -24.88 3.72
CA SER A 836 26.78 -24.90 5.01
C SER A 836 28.18 -24.32 4.85
N CYS A 837 28.50 -23.31 5.66
CA CYS A 837 29.75 -22.58 5.59
C CYS A 837 30.93 -23.44 6.03
N GLY A 838 31.81 -23.79 5.10
CA GLY A 838 33.06 -24.49 5.37
C GLY A 838 34.13 -23.53 5.91
N ALA A 839 34.85 -23.96 6.95
CA ALA A 839 35.96 -23.20 7.56
C ALA A 839 37.27 -23.22 6.74
N THR A 840 37.18 -23.49 5.44
CA THR A 840 38.28 -23.53 4.47
C THR A 840 37.73 -23.16 3.10
N ALA A 841 38.40 -22.26 2.38
CA ALA A 841 37.98 -21.83 1.06
C ALA A 841 37.96 -22.99 0.03
N PRO A 842 36.96 -23.08 -0.87
CA PRO A 842 35.74 -22.27 -0.93
C PRO A 842 34.73 -22.66 0.16
N SER A 843 34.26 -21.66 0.91
CA SER A 843 33.36 -21.86 2.05
C SER A 843 32.00 -22.40 1.63
N ILE A 844 31.49 -21.99 0.47
CA ILE A 844 30.30 -22.58 -0.16
C ILE A 844 30.76 -23.43 -1.34
N SER A 845 30.44 -24.72 -1.32
CA SER A 845 30.73 -25.62 -2.45
C SER A 845 29.70 -26.73 -2.65
N GLY A 846 29.68 -27.27 -3.87
CA GLY A 846 28.76 -28.35 -4.26
C GLY A 846 27.37 -27.86 -4.67
N THR A 847 26.38 -28.76 -4.67
CA THR A 847 25.01 -28.45 -5.13
C THR A 847 24.15 -27.92 -3.98
N VAL A 848 23.89 -26.61 -3.99
CA VAL A 848 23.20 -25.90 -2.90
C VAL A 848 21.93 -25.20 -3.39
N LYS A 849 21.05 -24.87 -2.45
CA LYS A 849 19.81 -24.16 -2.72
C LYS A 849 20.03 -22.63 -2.73
N PRO A 850 19.54 -21.90 -3.75
CA PRO A 850 19.53 -20.43 -3.74
C PRO A 850 18.53 -19.88 -2.70
N LEU A 851 18.69 -18.61 -2.32
CA LEU A 851 17.77 -17.94 -1.39
C LEU A 851 16.35 -17.78 -1.98
N GLU A 852 16.26 -17.25 -3.19
CA GLU A 852 15.03 -17.16 -3.99
C GLU A 852 15.03 -18.28 -5.05
N PRO A 853 13.89 -18.96 -5.31
CA PRO A 853 13.86 -20.17 -6.12
C PRO A 853 14.01 -19.90 -7.63
N LEU A 854 14.87 -20.67 -8.30
CA LEU A 854 15.08 -20.61 -9.74
C LEU A 854 13.85 -21.08 -10.54
N SER A 855 12.97 -21.88 -9.93
CA SER A 855 11.69 -22.28 -10.51
C SER A 855 10.71 -21.12 -10.70
N ASN A 856 10.99 -19.92 -10.19
CA ASN A 856 10.27 -18.69 -10.59
C ASN A 856 10.39 -18.38 -12.10
N PHE A 857 11.43 -18.87 -12.78
CA PHE A 857 11.56 -18.75 -14.22
C PHE A 857 10.78 -19.83 -15.01
N ASN A 858 10.19 -20.84 -14.35
CA ASN A 858 9.55 -21.96 -15.04
C ASN A 858 8.31 -21.52 -15.84
N ASN A 859 8.11 -22.15 -17.00
CA ASN A 859 7.11 -21.85 -18.03
C ASN A 859 7.37 -20.55 -18.83
N LEU A 860 8.45 -19.81 -18.54
CA LEU A 860 8.86 -18.64 -19.32
C LEU A 860 9.80 -19.02 -20.49
N PRO A 861 9.87 -18.22 -21.57
CA PRO A 861 10.93 -18.31 -22.57
C PRO A 861 12.34 -18.17 -21.95
N ALA A 862 13.29 -18.98 -22.40
CA ALA A 862 14.68 -18.93 -21.93
C ALA A 862 15.60 -18.05 -22.79
N ASP A 863 15.22 -17.77 -24.04
CA ASP A 863 16.07 -17.09 -25.02
C ASP A 863 16.31 -15.61 -24.68
N GLY A 864 17.57 -15.17 -24.76
CA GLY A 864 18.02 -13.81 -24.47
C GLY A 864 19.30 -13.78 -23.61
N ILE A 865 19.69 -12.60 -23.14
CA ILE A 865 20.85 -12.44 -22.24
C ILE A 865 20.40 -12.65 -20.80
N TRP A 866 21.11 -13.50 -20.06
CA TRP A 866 20.99 -13.67 -18.61
C TRP A 866 22.24 -13.11 -17.95
N THR A 867 22.11 -12.38 -16.84
CA THR A 867 23.25 -11.72 -16.19
C THR A 867 23.42 -12.22 -14.76
N LEU A 868 24.61 -12.73 -14.44
CA LEU A 868 25.02 -12.91 -13.04
C LEU A 868 25.60 -11.58 -12.53
N TYR A 869 25.06 -11.06 -11.43
CA TYR A 869 25.63 -9.93 -10.71
C TYR A 869 26.21 -10.38 -9.37
N ALA A 870 27.42 -9.91 -9.08
CA ALA A 870 28.06 -10.02 -7.78
C ALA A 870 28.24 -8.60 -7.22
N ILE A 871 27.53 -8.28 -6.13
CA ILE A 871 27.57 -6.98 -5.47
C ILE A 871 28.27 -7.13 -4.12
N ASP A 872 29.47 -6.57 -4.01
CA ASP A 872 30.20 -6.41 -2.76
C ASP A 872 29.79 -5.07 -2.13
N LYS A 873 29.16 -5.11 -0.95
CA LYS A 873 28.62 -3.92 -0.28
C LYS A 873 29.66 -3.10 0.48
N TYR A 874 30.82 -3.67 0.82
CA TYR A 874 31.76 -3.17 1.83
C TYR A 874 33.17 -2.96 1.26
N ASN A 875 34.20 -2.78 2.10
CA ASN A 875 35.52 -2.37 1.61
C ASN A 875 36.70 -2.82 2.46
N GLY A 876 37.72 -3.35 1.79
CA GLY A 876 39.03 -3.71 2.34
C GLY A 876 39.77 -4.64 1.38
N ASP A 877 38.98 -5.44 0.68
CA ASP A 877 39.31 -6.53 -0.20
C ASP A 877 38.27 -6.62 -1.33
N GLY A 878 38.45 -7.59 -2.23
CA GLY A 878 37.66 -7.72 -3.45
C GLY A 878 37.93 -9.07 -4.13
N GLY A 879 37.51 -9.21 -5.39
CA GLY A 879 37.43 -10.52 -6.02
C GLY A 879 37.17 -10.52 -7.52
N VAL A 880 36.72 -11.67 -8.04
CA VAL A 880 36.42 -11.90 -9.45
C VAL A 880 35.43 -13.07 -9.61
N ILE A 881 34.50 -12.94 -10.56
CA ILE A 881 33.70 -14.06 -11.05
C ILE A 881 34.58 -14.87 -12.02
N ASN A 882 35.13 -16.00 -11.56
CA ASN A 882 35.99 -16.88 -12.35
C ASN A 882 35.22 -17.64 -13.43
N SER A 883 33.99 -18.07 -13.13
CA SER A 883 33.12 -18.72 -14.11
C SER A 883 31.64 -18.56 -13.78
N PHE A 884 30.81 -18.54 -14.83
CA PHE A 884 29.36 -18.59 -14.75
C PHE A 884 28.81 -19.44 -15.89
N SER A 885 27.86 -20.31 -15.59
CA SER A 885 27.09 -21.06 -16.60
C SER A 885 25.69 -21.39 -16.11
N LEU A 886 24.75 -21.45 -17.05
CA LEU A 886 23.36 -21.86 -16.83
C LEU A 886 23.09 -23.18 -17.54
N ASN A 887 22.44 -24.10 -16.84
CA ASN A 887 22.02 -25.40 -17.38
C ASN A 887 20.50 -25.52 -17.26
N PHE A 888 19.83 -25.53 -18.41
CA PHE A 888 18.38 -25.58 -18.52
C PHE A 888 17.87 -27.01 -18.74
N CYS A 889 16.70 -27.27 -18.19
CA CYS A 889 15.76 -28.28 -18.67
C CYS A 889 14.75 -27.59 -19.57
N ASN A 890 14.82 -27.79 -20.88
CA ASN A 890 13.79 -27.31 -21.80
C ASN A 890 12.52 -28.15 -21.61
N VAL A 891 11.37 -27.53 -21.31
CA VAL A 891 10.08 -28.23 -21.25
C VAL A 891 9.43 -28.25 -22.63
N THR A 892 9.04 -29.45 -23.07
CA THR A 892 8.41 -29.66 -24.37
C THR A 892 7.05 -30.35 -24.20
N PRO A 893 6.03 -30.01 -25.01
CA PRO A 893 4.76 -30.75 -25.04
C PRO A 893 5.02 -32.23 -25.36
N SER A 894 4.32 -33.12 -24.64
CA SER A 894 4.44 -34.56 -24.88
C SER A 894 3.87 -34.92 -26.26
N SER A 895 4.74 -35.08 -27.26
CA SER A 895 4.31 -35.37 -28.64
C SER A 895 3.67 -36.76 -28.73
N LEU A 896 2.42 -36.82 -29.22
CA LEU A 896 1.72 -38.07 -29.55
C LEU A 896 2.28 -38.68 -30.85
N THR A 897 3.55 -39.07 -30.82
CA THR A 897 4.26 -39.71 -31.94
C THR A 897 4.08 -41.22 -31.92
N VAL A 898 3.50 -41.78 -32.99
CA VAL A 898 3.71 -43.18 -33.36
C VAL A 898 5.13 -43.28 -33.95
N ALA A 899 5.91 -44.28 -33.52
CA ALA A 899 7.30 -44.42 -33.92
C ALA A 899 7.45 -44.90 -35.39
N ASP A 900 7.59 -43.94 -36.32
CA ASP A 900 7.68 -44.21 -37.75
C ASP A 900 9.04 -44.82 -38.13
N SER A 901 9.02 -46.10 -38.53
CA SER A 901 10.23 -46.92 -38.68
C SER A 901 10.71 -46.93 -40.14
N GLN A 902 11.81 -46.25 -40.42
CA GLN A 902 12.30 -46.03 -41.79
C GLN A 902 13.31 -47.08 -42.27
N LEU A 903 13.28 -47.35 -43.58
CA LEU A 903 14.28 -48.18 -44.28
C LEU A 903 15.59 -47.40 -44.49
N ALA A 904 16.66 -47.82 -43.82
CA ALA A 904 18.01 -47.30 -44.02
C ALA A 904 18.70 -47.90 -45.27
N ASN A 905 19.86 -47.36 -45.64
CA ASN A 905 20.80 -47.88 -46.66
C ASN A 905 20.25 -48.05 -48.08
N ILE A 906 19.19 -47.34 -48.46
CA ILE A 906 18.69 -47.30 -49.84
C ILE A 906 19.34 -46.16 -50.64
N SER A 907 19.90 -46.48 -51.82
CA SER A 907 20.42 -45.52 -52.80
C SER A 907 19.70 -45.63 -54.14
N VAL A 908 19.56 -44.50 -54.85
CA VAL A 908 18.76 -44.40 -56.08
C VAL A 908 19.47 -43.49 -57.09
N TYR A 909 19.83 -44.00 -58.27
CA TYR A 909 20.74 -43.32 -59.22
C TYR A 909 20.61 -43.83 -60.67
N PRO A 910 21.01 -43.05 -61.69
CA PRO A 910 21.41 -41.64 -61.63
C PRO A 910 20.20 -40.74 -61.29
N ASN A 911 20.45 -39.65 -60.57
CA ASN A 911 19.44 -38.68 -60.16
C ASN A 911 20.08 -37.27 -60.19
N PRO A 912 19.82 -36.43 -61.21
CA PRO A 912 18.83 -36.61 -62.28
C PRO A 912 19.04 -37.83 -63.18
N SER A 913 17.93 -38.40 -63.65
CA SER A 913 17.89 -39.50 -64.62
C SER A 913 17.53 -38.99 -66.01
N LYS A 914 17.97 -39.72 -67.04
CA LYS A 914 17.56 -39.54 -68.45
C LYS A 914 16.58 -40.63 -68.94
N GLY A 915 15.88 -41.33 -68.04
CA GLY A 915 14.86 -42.34 -68.38
C GLY A 915 15.04 -43.71 -67.72
N ILE A 916 16.20 -43.99 -67.12
CA ILE A 916 16.47 -45.23 -66.37
C ILE A 916 16.96 -44.90 -64.97
N LEU A 917 16.40 -45.57 -63.96
CA LEU A 917 16.65 -45.32 -62.54
C LEU A 917 16.91 -46.65 -61.80
N ASN A 918 18.11 -46.81 -61.27
CA ASN A 918 18.47 -47.97 -60.44
C ASN A 918 18.10 -47.68 -58.98
N VAL A 919 17.54 -48.67 -58.30
CA VAL A 919 17.15 -48.63 -56.89
C VAL A 919 17.86 -49.77 -56.17
N ASN A 920 18.87 -49.45 -55.36
CA ASN A 920 19.59 -50.44 -54.58
C ASN A 920 18.96 -50.52 -53.18
N LEU A 921 18.42 -51.68 -52.85
CA LEU A 921 17.79 -52.05 -51.59
C LEU A 921 18.76 -52.85 -50.70
N PRO A 922 18.59 -52.82 -49.36
CA PRO A 922 19.41 -53.64 -48.47
C PRO A 922 19.29 -55.13 -48.75
N ALA A 923 20.38 -55.88 -48.50
CA ALA A 923 20.35 -57.33 -48.57
C ALA A 923 19.29 -57.91 -47.62
N ASN A 924 18.57 -58.94 -48.09
CA ASN A 924 17.46 -59.59 -47.39
C ASN A 924 16.22 -58.72 -47.14
N SER A 925 15.97 -57.66 -47.92
CA SER A 925 14.74 -56.86 -47.80
C SER A 925 13.45 -57.68 -48.00
N GLY A 926 13.43 -58.67 -48.89
CA GLY A 926 12.21 -59.38 -49.26
C GLY A 926 11.27 -58.53 -50.13
N ASN A 927 9.99 -58.93 -50.25
CA ASN A 927 9.03 -58.28 -51.14
C ASN A 927 8.82 -56.80 -50.78
N THR A 928 9.36 -55.94 -51.64
CA THR A 928 9.39 -54.49 -51.51
C THR A 928 8.60 -53.88 -52.66
N THR A 929 7.70 -52.94 -52.35
CA THR A 929 6.89 -52.24 -53.35
C THR A 929 7.42 -50.82 -53.55
N LEU A 930 7.70 -50.50 -54.81
CA LEU A 930 8.17 -49.22 -55.30
C LEU A 930 6.99 -48.47 -55.91
N TYR A 931 6.67 -47.27 -55.42
CA TYR A 931 5.62 -46.41 -55.98
C TYR A 931 6.24 -45.08 -56.44
N LEU A 932 6.20 -44.80 -57.74
CA LEU A 932 6.55 -43.48 -58.26
C LEU A 932 5.29 -42.62 -58.37
N ASN A 933 5.32 -41.42 -57.82
CA ASN A 933 4.23 -40.45 -57.86
C ASN A 933 4.72 -39.14 -58.47
N ASP A 934 3.84 -38.40 -59.15
CA ASP A 934 4.14 -37.03 -59.58
C ASP A 934 4.07 -36.02 -58.42
N ILE A 935 4.41 -34.75 -58.67
CA ILE A 935 4.34 -33.68 -57.66
C ILE A 935 2.92 -33.41 -57.14
N GLN A 936 1.88 -33.92 -57.80
CA GLN A 936 0.49 -33.82 -57.37
C GLN A 936 0.07 -35.03 -56.51
N GLY A 937 1.01 -35.93 -56.19
CA GLY A 937 0.77 -37.14 -55.40
C GLY A 937 0.09 -38.27 -56.17
N ARG A 938 -0.11 -38.13 -57.49
CA ARG A 938 -0.76 -39.18 -58.30
C ARG A 938 0.25 -40.28 -58.60
N ARG A 939 -0.11 -41.53 -58.30
CA ARG A 939 0.75 -42.70 -58.50
C ARG A 939 0.80 -43.09 -59.99
N ILE A 940 1.96 -42.92 -60.62
CA ILE A 940 2.19 -43.15 -62.06
C ILE A 940 2.89 -44.48 -62.37
N LEU A 941 3.61 -45.05 -61.40
CA LEU A 941 4.22 -46.37 -61.52
C LEU A 941 4.12 -47.12 -60.19
N THR A 942 3.85 -48.41 -60.27
CA THR A 942 3.93 -49.36 -59.14
C THR A 942 4.73 -50.57 -59.61
N LYS A 943 5.70 -51.01 -58.81
CA LYS A 943 6.58 -52.13 -59.13
C LYS A 943 6.95 -52.88 -57.87
N GLU A 944 6.68 -54.18 -57.85
CA GLU A 944 7.13 -55.08 -56.78
C GLU A 944 8.45 -55.75 -57.16
N THR A 945 9.30 -55.95 -56.17
CA THR A 945 10.60 -56.61 -56.32
C THR A 945 11.05 -57.26 -55.01
N SER A 946 11.85 -58.32 -55.12
CA SER A 946 12.67 -58.90 -54.06
C SER A 946 14.17 -58.84 -54.37
N ASN A 947 14.54 -58.17 -55.48
CA ASN A 947 15.93 -57.97 -55.89
C ASN A 947 16.60 -56.90 -55.02
N THR A 948 17.89 -57.09 -54.72
CA THR A 948 18.68 -56.05 -54.03
C THR A 948 19.02 -54.87 -54.93
N ASN A 949 19.01 -55.02 -56.26
CA ASN A 949 19.11 -53.93 -57.22
C ASN A 949 17.96 -54.06 -58.22
N GLU A 950 17.05 -53.08 -58.25
CA GLU A 950 15.92 -53.04 -59.19
C GLU A 950 16.06 -51.88 -60.17
N VAL A 951 15.66 -52.08 -61.42
CA VAL A 951 15.77 -51.06 -62.48
C VAL A 951 14.38 -50.59 -62.90
N LEU A 952 14.09 -49.31 -62.66
CA LEU A 952 12.87 -48.65 -63.12
C LEU A 952 13.15 -47.93 -64.44
N ASN A 953 12.47 -48.36 -65.51
CA ASN A 953 12.36 -47.56 -66.73
C ASN A 953 11.23 -46.53 -66.52
N ILE A 954 11.58 -45.25 -66.68
CA ILE A 954 10.72 -44.08 -66.49
C ILE A 954 10.73 -43.17 -67.74
N ASP A 955 11.30 -43.62 -68.85
CA ASP A 955 11.54 -42.84 -70.07
C ASP A 955 10.23 -42.45 -70.79
N ASN A 956 9.13 -43.17 -70.54
CA ASN A 956 7.81 -42.80 -71.08
C ASN A 956 7.10 -41.68 -70.28
N PHE A 957 7.73 -41.11 -69.25
CA PHE A 957 7.17 -40.00 -68.47
C PHE A 957 7.78 -38.65 -68.89
N SER A 958 7.07 -37.56 -68.60
CA SER A 958 7.53 -36.20 -68.89
C SER A 958 8.70 -35.78 -67.99
N ASP A 959 9.53 -34.85 -68.48
CA ASP A 959 10.62 -34.29 -67.70
C ASP A 959 10.06 -33.44 -66.53
N GLY A 960 10.64 -33.61 -65.34
CA GLY A 960 10.07 -33.06 -64.10
C GLY A 960 10.56 -33.73 -62.81
N VAL A 961 9.85 -33.45 -61.72
CA VAL A 961 10.13 -33.99 -60.38
C VAL A 961 9.13 -35.07 -60.02
N TYR A 962 9.61 -36.15 -59.41
CA TYR A 962 8.82 -37.30 -58.97
C TYR A 962 9.19 -37.71 -57.54
N ILE A 963 8.27 -38.38 -56.84
CA ILE A 963 8.48 -38.91 -55.49
C ILE A 963 8.40 -40.43 -55.54
N LEU A 964 9.56 -41.08 -55.43
CA LEU A 964 9.67 -42.53 -55.29
C LEU A 964 9.48 -42.91 -53.82
N THR A 965 8.34 -43.53 -53.51
CA THR A 965 8.12 -44.22 -52.23
C THR A 965 8.63 -45.64 -52.34
N ILE A 966 9.29 -46.13 -51.28
CA ILE A 966 9.81 -47.49 -51.17
C ILE A 966 9.26 -48.05 -49.86
N GLN A 967 8.46 -49.11 -49.96
CA GLN A 967 7.75 -49.70 -48.82
C GLN A 967 8.05 -51.20 -48.72
N ASN A 968 8.30 -51.67 -47.50
CA ASN A 968 8.51 -53.07 -47.17
C ASN A 968 7.70 -53.41 -45.91
N GLY A 969 6.58 -54.12 -46.08
CA GLY A 969 5.61 -54.31 -44.99
C GLY A 969 5.11 -52.97 -44.44
N THR A 970 5.37 -52.73 -43.15
CA THR A 970 5.08 -51.47 -42.45
C THR A 970 6.18 -50.40 -42.61
N LEU A 971 7.40 -50.78 -43.00
CA LEU A 971 8.52 -49.85 -43.13
C LEU A 971 8.41 -49.06 -44.44
N LYS A 972 8.72 -47.76 -44.40
CA LYS A 972 8.61 -46.87 -45.56
C LYS A 972 9.74 -45.85 -45.60
N THR A 973 10.15 -45.45 -46.80
CA THR A 973 10.97 -44.26 -47.04
C THR A 973 10.58 -43.62 -48.38
N THR A 974 11.01 -42.37 -48.61
CA THR A 974 10.75 -41.64 -49.86
C THR A 974 12.02 -40.97 -50.38
N LYS A 975 12.14 -40.87 -51.72
CA LYS A 975 13.25 -40.20 -52.41
C LYS A 975 12.70 -39.30 -53.51
N LYS A 976 13.17 -38.05 -53.57
CA LYS A 976 12.91 -37.12 -54.68
C LYS A 976 13.74 -37.55 -55.89
N ILE A 977 13.08 -37.81 -57.01
CA ILE A 977 13.68 -38.14 -58.31
C ILE A 977 13.49 -36.95 -59.25
N ILE A 978 14.48 -36.70 -60.10
CA ILE A 978 14.42 -35.69 -61.16
C ILE A 978 14.63 -36.42 -62.49
N LEU A 979 13.69 -36.28 -63.43
CA LEU A 979 13.79 -36.76 -64.81
C LEU A 979 14.07 -35.55 -65.71
N ASN A 980 15.22 -35.55 -66.40
CA ASN A 980 15.68 -34.43 -67.23
C ASN A 980 16.62 -34.98 -68.32
N ARG A 981 16.14 -35.02 -69.56
CA ARG A 981 16.73 -35.80 -70.67
C ARG A 981 17.83 -35.13 -71.47
#